data_AF-A0A6L7ZYR1-F1
#
_entry.id   AF-A0A6L7ZYR1-F1
#
_cell.length_a   1.000
_cell.length_b   1.000
_cell.length_c   1.000
_cell.angle_alpha   90.00
_cell.angle_beta   90.00
_cell.angle_gamma   90.00
#
_symmetry.space_group_name_H-M   'P 1'
#
loop_
_entity.id
_entity.type
_entity.pdbx_description
1 polymer ?
#
loop_
_entity_poly.entity_id
_entity_poly.type
_entity_poly.pdbx_seq_one_letter_code
_entity_poly.pdbx_strand_id
1 'polypeptide(L)'
;RYIKAVDKGILKVMSKMGISTYQSYCGAQIFDAVGLGEDFVGQYFTGTASTIGGVGLAEIARETVERHRLAYGDAPIYRNALDVGGEYAYRLRGEEHYWTPDTVMNLQHAVRGELPEKYRAFARQVNDQDHRMMTVRGLFELIPAETPVPLDEVEPASEIVKRFSTGAMSFGSISREAHSTLAIAMNRIGGKSNTGEGGEEPDRFRPMPNGDSMRSAIKQVASGRFGVTTEYLANSDMMQIKMAQGAKPGEGGQLPGHKVDAVIAKVRHSTPGVGLISPPPHHDIYSIEDLAQLIYDLKNTNPDADVSVKLVSEVGVGTVAAGVSKARSDHVTISGFEGGTGASPLTSISHAGSPWEIGLAETHQTLVLNRLRGRIAVQVDGGIRTGRDVVVGALLGADEFGFSTAPLIAAGCIMMRKCHLNTCPVGVATQDPELRRRFTGTPEHVINYFFFVAEEVRELMAQLGFRTFAEMIGESQRLDQRRAIEHYKAKGIDLSRILAKPHAAPGVATHNSERQNHNLEKVLDRTLIEQAQPALAKRQPVRVDMPIRNIDRTVGAMLSGEVAKKYGHDGLPEDTISATFRGTAGQSFGAFLAHGISFELIGEANDYTGKGLSGGRLVVYPPADSGVVAEESIVIGNTVLYGAIAGECYFRGVAGERFAVRNSGAVAVIEGVGDHGCEYMTGGVVVCLGHTGRNFAAGMSGGIAYVLDEEGDFERRCNLAMVELEPIKAEDDSLERLAHQGGDLEAHGLVDVMRDMTRFDAERLHQLIEKHVHYTDSARGRLILENWDSYLPQFVKVMPVDYYRALREMELAQPADPADPADLVAESR
;
A
#
# COMPACT_ATOMS: atom_id res chain seq x y z
N ARG A 1 -26.51 13.48 15.31
CA ARG A 1 -25.54 12.36 15.19
C ARG A 1 -25.78 11.52 13.94
N TYR A 2 -26.99 10.99 13.73
CA TYR A 2 -27.35 10.22 12.52
C TYR A 2 -27.07 10.98 11.22
N ILE A 3 -27.60 12.20 11.05
CA ILE A 3 -27.39 13.03 9.85
C ILE A 3 -25.90 13.17 9.51
N LYS A 4 -25.08 13.61 10.47
CA LYS A 4 -23.60 13.69 10.32
C LYS A 4 -22.96 12.37 9.86
N ALA A 5 -23.44 11.23 10.33
CA ALA A 5 -22.91 9.93 9.91
C ALA A 5 -23.30 9.59 8.46
N VAL A 6 -24.54 9.92 8.05
CA VAL A 6 -25.02 9.76 6.67
C VAL A 6 -24.26 10.69 5.73
N ASP A 7 -24.11 11.97 6.09
CA ASP A 7 -23.37 12.96 5.28
C ASP A 7 -21.92 12.48 5.05
N LYS A 8 -21.24 12.05 6.11
CA LYS A 8 -19.90 11.47 6.00
C LYS A 8 -19.89 10.20 5.15
N GLY A 9 -20.93 9.37 5.26
CA GLY A 9 -21.10 8.16 4.44
C GLY A 9 -21.23 8.48 2.95
N ILE A 10 -22.05 9.47 2.60
CA ILE A 10 -22.26 9.91 1.21
C ILE A 10 -20.97 10.50 0.64
N LEU A 11 -20.34 11.44 1.36
CA LEU A 11 -19.06 12.02 0.94
C LEU A 11 -17.99 10.95 0.72
N LYS A 12 -17.97 9.94 1.60
CA LYS A 12 -17.05 8.81 1.50
C LYS A 12 -17.33 7.91 0.31
N VAL A 13 -18.59 7.67 -0.06
CA VAL A 13 -18.93 6.89 -1.26
C VAL A 13 -18.53 7.67 -2.52
N MET A 14 -18.85 8.97 -2.58
CA MET A 14 -18.49 9.83 -3.72
C MET A 14 -16.97 9.91 -3.93
N SER A 15 -16.20 10.06 -2.83
CA SER A 15 -14.74 10.19 -2.91
C SER A 15 -14.03 8.94 -3.44
N LYS A 16 -14.66 7.75 -3.39
CA LYS A 16 -14.08 6.51 -3.94
C LYS A 16 -13.80 6.62 -5.44
N MET A 17 -14.60 7.43 -6.15
CA MET A 17 -14.46 7.70 -7.58
C MET A 17 -13.92 9.11 -7.87
N GLY A 18 -13.39 9.81 -6.85
CA GLY A 18 -12.87 11.17 -7.01
C GLY A 18 -13.95 12.25 -7.22
N ILE A 19 -15.22 11.96 -6.93
CA ILE A 19 -16.32 12.91 -7.12
C ILE A 19 -16.44 13.83 -5.90
N SER A 20 -16.33 15.15 -6.11
CA SER A 20 -16.35 16.13 -5.02
C SER A 20 -17.72 16.77 -4.77
N THR A 21 -18.65 16.74 -5.73
CA THR A 21 -19.95 17.44 -5.64
C THR A 21 -21.13 16.48 -5.69
N TYR A 22 -22.11 16.70 -4.81
CA TYR A 22 -23.33 15.90 -4.77
C TYR A 22 -24.11 16.00 -6.08
N GLN A 23 -24.18 17.20 -6.68
CA GLN A 23 -24.90 17.40 -7.95
C GLN A 23 -24.33 16.55 -9.09
N SER A 24 -23.01 16.36 -9.17
CA SER A 24 -22.40 15.50 -10.19
C SER A 24 -22.62 14.02 -9.91
N TYR A 25 -22.76 13.62 -8.64
CA TYR A 25 -23.06 12.24 -8.26
C TYR A 25 -24.54 11.86 -8.53
N CYS A 26 -25.45 12.81 -8.35
CA CYS A 26 -26.88 12.60 -8.60
C CYS A 26 -27.15 12.17 -10.04
N GLY A 27 -27.74 10.99 -10.22
CA GLY A 27 -28.09 10.45 -11.54
C GLY A 27 -26.91 9.87 -12.34
N ALA A 28 -25.68 9.95 -11.84
CA ALA A 28 -24.50 9.41 -12.52
C ALA A 28 -24.42 7.88 -12.52
N GLN A 29 -25.20 7.20 -11.66
CA GLN A 29 -25.27 5.74 -11.57
C GLN A 29 -23.91 5.05 -11.39
N ILE A 30 -23.11 5.52 -10.42
CA ILE A 30 -21.79 4.94 -10.09
C ILE A 30 -21.96 3.62 -9.31
N PHE A 31 -22.57 2.63 -9.97
CA PHE A 31 -22.89 1.31 -9.43
C PHE A 31 -22.82 0.26 -10.53
N ASP A 32 -22.44 -0.96 -10.15
CA ASP A 32 -22.58 -2.15 -10.99
C ASP A 32 -23.71 -3.03 -10.46
N ALA A 33 -24.61 -3.48 -11.36
CA ALA A 33 -25.68 -4.40 -11.00
C ALA A 33 -25.24 -5.85 -11.21
N VAL A 34 -25.16 -6.61 -10.12
CA VAL A 34 -24.87 -8.06 -10.15
C VAL A 34 -26.12 -8.83 -9.76
N GLY A 35 -26.64 -9.67 -10.66
CA GLY A 35 -27.83 -10.48 -10.40
C GLY A 35 -29.16 -9.83 -10.76
N LEU A 36 -29.18 -8.72 -11.51
CA LEU A 36 -30.41 -8.09 -12.02
C LEU A 36 -30.52 -8.30 -13.54
N GLY A 37 -31.71 -8.62 -14.03
CA GLY A 37 -31.93 -8.88 -15.46
C GLY A 37 -31.75 -7.62 -16.32
N GLU A 38 -31.24 -7.80 -17.55
CA GLU A 38 -30.95 -6.69 -18.46
C GLU A 38 -32.19 -5.87 -18.82
N ASP A 39 -33.34 -6.50 -19.06
CA ASP A 39 -34.59 -5.80 -19.33
C ASP A 39 -35.04 -4.92 -18.15
N PHE A 40 -34.85 -5.41 -16.92
CA PHE A 40 -35.18 -4.66 -15.70
C PHE A 40 -34.25 -3.45 -15.53
N VAL A 41 -32.95 -3.65 -15.69
CA VAL A 41 -31.96 -2.55 -15.65
C VAL A 41 -32.22 -1.55 -16.77
N GLY A 42 -32.49 -2.03 -17.99
CA GLY A 42 -32.79 -1.20 -19.16
C GLY A 42 -34.01 -0.30 -18.94
N GLN A 43 -35.04 -0.78 -18.25
CA GLN A 43 -36.27 -0.03 -17.99
C GLN A 43 -36.15 0.95 -16.80
N TYR A 44 -35.52 0.55 -15.70
CA TYR A 44 -35.58 1.30 -14.43
C TYR A 44 -34.26 1.97 -14.02
N PHE A 45 -33.13 1.50 -14.56
CA PHE A 45 -31.77 1.95 -14.23
C PHE A 45 -30.91 2.06 -15.50
N THR A 46 -31.49 2.61 -16.57
CA THR A 46 -30.88 2.66 -17.90
C THR A 46 -29.46 3.24 -17.85
N GLY A 47 -28.48 2.48 -18.35
CA GLY A 47 -27.06 2.85 -18.37
C GLY A 47 -26.20 2.12 -17.33
N THR A 48 -26.80 1.53 -16.30
CA THR A 48 -26.08 0.72 -15.30
C THR A 48 -25.63 -0.61 -15.92
N ALA A 49 -24.38 -1.01 -15.68
CA ALA A 49 -23.86 -2.29 -16.18
C ALA A 49 -24.49 -3.48 -15.44
N SER A 50 -24.82 -4.55 -16.18
CA SER A 50 -25.22 -5.83 -15.58
C SER A 50 -24.66 -7.04 -16.32
N THR A 51 -23.42 -7.40 -15.97
CA THR A 51 -22.61 -8.34 -16.76
C THR A 51 -23.17 -9.75 -16.83
N ILE A 52 -23.81 -10.22 -15.75
CA ILE A 52 -24.31 -11.60 -15.63
C ILE A 52 -25.84 -11.72 -15.69
N GLY A 53 -26.57 -10.62 -15.87
CA GLY A 53 -28.04 -10.64 -15.78
C GLY A 53 -28.55 -11.14 -14.42
N GLY A 54 -29.79 -11.63 -14.41
CA GLY A 54 -30.42 -12.21 -13.22
C GLY A 54 -31.91 -11.89 -13.11
N VAL A 55 -32.34 -11.52 -11.90
CA VAL A 55 -33.76 -11.44 -11.55
C VAL A 55 -34.48 -10.23 -12.14
N GLY A 56 -35.78 -10.38 -12.43
CA GLY A 56 -36.64 -9.32 -12.92
C GLY A 56 -37.69 -8.89 -11.89
N LEU A 57 -38.71 -8.17 -12.36
CA LEU A 57 -39.77 -7.63 -11.51
C LEU A 57 -40.58 -8.73 -10.78
N ALA A 58 -40.79 -9.87 -11.43
CA ALA A 58 -41.59 -10.97 -10.86
C ALA A 58 -40.91 -11.59 -9.63
N GLU A 59 -39.61 -11.86 -9.72
CA GLU A 59 -38.81 -12.41 -8.63
C GLU A 59 -38.66 -11.39 -7.49
N ILE A 60 -38.40 -10.12 -7.81
CA ILE A 60 -38.33 -9.03 -6.82
C ILE A 60 -39.67 -8.92 -6.08
N ALA A 61 -40.79 -8.87 -6.80
CA ALA A 61 -42.12 -8.78 -6.22
C ALA A 61 -42.42 -9.99 -5.31
N ARG A 62 -42.06 -11.20 -5.75
CA ARG A 62 -42.19 -12.41 -4.94
C ARG A 62 -41.44 -12.27 -3.62
N GLU A 63 -40.17 -11.86 -3.66
CA GLU A 63 -39.32 -11.75 -2.46
C GLU A 63 -39.81 -10.63 -1.52
N THR A 64 -40.29 -9.51 -2.06
CA THR A 64 -40.95 -8.45 -1.29
C THR A 64 -42.19 -8.98 -0.57
N VAL A 65 -43.03 -9.77 -1.25
CA VAL A 65 -44.24 -10.37 -0.66
C VAL A 65 -43.89 -11.43 0.39
N GLU A 66 -42.85 -12.23 0.17
CA GLU A 66 -42.38 -13.22 1.17
C GLU A 66 -41.92 -12.52 2.47
N ARG A 67 -41.11 -11.46 2.38
CA ARG A 67 -40.72 -10.64 3.55
C ARG A 67 -41.93 -9.98 4.22
N HIS A 68 -42.88 -9.49 3.43
CA HIS A 68 -44.13 -8.93 3.96
C HIS A 68 -44.93 -9.98 4.74
N ARG A 69 -45.10 -11.19 4.21
CA ARG A 69 -45.81 -12.28 4.90
C ARG A 69 -45.11 -12.70 6.20
N LEU A 70 -43.78 -12.66 6.26
CA LEU A 70 -43.05 -12.93 7.50
C LEU A 70 -43.33 -11.85 8.56
N ALA A 71 -43.37 -10.58 8.16
CA ALA A 71 -43.62 -9.46 9.08
C ALA A 71 -45.08 -9.40 9.59
N TYR A 72 -46.05 -9.79 8.75
CA TYR A 72 -47.49 -9.76 9.09
C TYR A 72 -48.07 -11.14 9.45
N GLY A 73 -47.23 -12.18 9.47
CA GLY A 73 -47.63 -13.53 9.88
C GLY A 73 -47.75 -13.65 11.39
N ASP A 74 -48.36 -14.74 11.87
CA ASP A 74 -48.58 -14.96 13.31
C ASP A 74 -47.44 -15.77 13.97
N ALA A 75 -46.22 -15.65 13.45
CA ALA A 75 -45.06 -16.33 13.99
C ALA A 75 -44.72 -15.77 15.40
N PRO A 76 -44.80 -16.57 16.47
CA PRO A 76 -44.66 -16.06 17.84
C PRO A 76 -43.33 -15.33 18.11
N ILE A 77 -42.27 -15.74 17.43
CA ILE A 77 -40.92 -15.16 17.58
C ILE A 77 -40.84 -13.71 17.08
N TYR A 78 -41.63 -13.35 16.05
CA TYR A 78 -41.57 -12.01 15.44
C TYR A 78 -42.54 -11.01 16.05
N ARG A 79 -43.39 -11.41 17.01
CA ARG A 79 -44.31 -10.50 17.70
C ARG A 79 -43.60 -9.40 18.47
N ASN A 80 -42.41 -9.69 19.03
CA ASN A 80 -41.64 -8.76 19.86
C ASN A 80 -40.13 -8.70 19.52
N ALA A 81 -39.68 -9.35 18.45
CA ALA A 81 -38.26 -9.40 18.08
C ALA A 81 -38.08 -9.44 16.56
N LEU A 82 -36.97 -8.86 16.09
CA LEU A 82 -36.50 -9.02 14.72
C LEU A 82 -35.75 -10.35 14.57
N ASP A 83 -35.52 -10.78 13.33
CA ASP A 83 -34.63 -11.89 13.06
C ASP A 83 -33.23 -11.62 13.63
N VAL A 84 -32.57 -12.69 14.07
CA VAL A 84 -31.23 -12.69 14.64
C VAL A 84 -30.20 -12.18 13.60
N GLY A 85 -30.50 -12.29 12.31
CA GLY A 85 -29.62 -11.91 11.21
C GLY A 85 -28.38 -12.81 11.14
N GLY A 86 -27.39 -12.38 10.36
CA GLY A 86 -26.14 -13.15 10.18
C GLY A 86 -25.20 -12.60 9.12
N GLU A 87 -25.49 -11.43 8.56
CA GLU A 87 -24.83 -10.86 7.39
C GLU A 87 -23.37 -10.51 7.69
N TYR A 88 -23.11 -9.94 8.87
CA TYR A 88 -21.76 -9.49 9.26
C TYR A 88 -20.93 -10.55 9.98
N ALA A 89 -21.58 -11.52 10.63
CA ALA A 89 -20.93 -12.57 11.41
C ALA A 89 -21.80 -13.82 11.44
N TYR A 90 -21.15 -14.97 11.37
CA TYR A 90 -21.80 -16.27 11.44
C TYR A 90 -22.68 -16.39 12.69
N ARG A 91 -23.91 -16.86 12.48
CA ARG A 91 -24.86 -17.25 13.53
C ARG A 91 -25.54 -18.54 13.11
N LEU A 92 -25.84 -19.42 14.07
CA LEU A 92 -26.43 -20.75 13.81
C LEU A 92 -27.75 -20.72 13.02
N ARG A 93 -28.50 -19.63 13.12
CA ARG A 93 -29.79 -19.42 12.42
C ARG A 93 -29.75 -18.20 11.49
N GLY A 94 -28.55 -17.73 11.15
CA GLY A 94 -28.34 -16.55 10.31
C GLY A 94 -28.05 -16.90 8.86
N GLU A 95 -27.57 -15.89 8.13
CA GLU A 95 -27.08 -16.04 6.76
C GLU A 95 -25.95 -17.08 6.65
N GLU A 96 -25.81 -17.69 5.47
CA GLU A 96 -24.78 -18.68 5.20
C GLU A 96 -23.38 -18.04 5.07
N HIS A 97 -22.34 -18.69 5.62
CA HIS A 97 -20.94 -18.25 5.50
C HIS A 97 -20.04 -19.40 5.04
N TYR A 98 -19.06 -19.12 4.19
CA TYR A 98 -18.01 -20.09 3.88
C TYR A 98 -17.19 -20.50 5.11
N TRP A 99 -16.91 -19.54 5.99
CA TRP A 99 -16.17 -19.78 7.22
C TRP A 99 -17.14 -20.01 8.39
N THR A 100 -17.43 -21.28 8.61
CA THR A 100 -18.19 -21.82 9.75
C THR A 100 -17.24 -22.46 10.77
N PRO A 101 -17.71 -22.76 12.00
CA PRO A 101 -16.91 -23.53 12.96
C PRO A 101 -16.41 -24.87 12.39
N ASP A 102 -17.23 -25.58 11.62
CA ASP A 102 -16.88 -26.90 11.06
C ASP A 102 -15.80 -26.81 9.98
N THR A 103 -15.92 -25.84 9.06
CA THR A 103 -14.92 -25.64 8.01
C THR A 103 -13.58 -25.18 8.59
N VAL A 104 -13.60 -24.29 9.58
CA VAL A 104 -12.41 -23.87 10.34
C VAL A 104 -11.77 -25.05 11.06
N MET A 105 -12.56 -25.85 11.77
CA MET A 105 -12.08 -27.03 12.50
C MET A 105 -11.46 -28.06 11.56
N ASN A 106 -12.15 -28.42 10.47
CA ASN A 106 -11.66 -29.40 9.51
C ASN A 106 -10.34 -28.97 8.88
N LEU A 107 -10.22 -27.70 8.49
CA LEU A 107 -8.97 -27.17 7.94
C LEU A 107 -7.83 -27.21 8.97
N GLN A 108 -8.07 -26.74 10.20
CA GLN A 108 -7.03 -26.74 11.25
C GLN A 108 -6.59 -28.16 11.63
N HIS A 109 -7.51 -29.12 11.73
CA HIS A 109 -7.16 -30.51 11.99
C HIS A 109 -6.41 -31.16 10.81
N ALA A 110 -6.78 -30.82 9.57
CA ALA A 110 -6.08 -31.30 8.38
C ALA A 110 -4.60 -30.93 8.40
N VAL A 111 -4.30 -29.66 8.66
CA VAL A 111 -2.93 -29.14 8.55
C VAL A 111 -2.05 -29.45 9.75
N ARG A 112 -2.65 -29.59 10.95
CA ARG A 112 -1.92 -29.96 12.18
C ARG A 112 -1.61 -31.44 12.26
N GLY A 113 -2.50 -32.28 11.72
CA GLY A 113 -2.37 -33.74 11.76
C GLY A 113 -1.86 -34.36 10.47
N GLU A 114 -1.57 -33.55 9.44
CA GLU A 114 -1.25 -34.04 8.09
C GLU A 114 -2.30 -35.04 7.57
N LEU A 115 -3.57 -34.63 7.64
CA LEU A 115 -4.75 -35.47 7.37
C LEU A 115 -5.46 -35.04 6.06
N PRO A 116 -5.10 -35.60 4.88
CA PRO A 116 -5.71 -35.24 3.60
C PRO A 116 -7.23 -35.43 3.56
N GLU A 117 -7.77 -36.42 4.26
CA GLU A 117 -9.21 -36.69 4.31
C GLU A 117 -9.99 -35.57 5.02
N LYS A 118 -9.38 -34.91 6.02
CA LYS A 118 -9.95 -33.73 6.67
C LYS A 118 -9.90 -32.51 5.75
N TYR A 119 -8.83 -32.35 4.98
CA TYR A 119 -8.79 -31.33 3.93
C TYR A 119 -9.87 -31.59 2.87
N ARG A 120 -10.02 -32.82 2.38
CA ARG A 120 -11.07 -33.18 1.42
C ARG A 120 -12.47 -32.95 2.00
N ALA A 121 -12.68 -33.16 3.30
CA ALA A 121 -13.95 -32.82 3.96
C ALA A 121 -14.19 -31.30 3.99
N PHE A 122 -13.17 -30.51 4.33
CA PHE A 122 -13.21 -29.05 4.22
C PHE A 122 -13.51 -28.59 2.78
N ALA A 123 -12.77 -29.10 1.79
CA ALA A 123 -12.93 -28.74 0.39
C ALA A 123 -14.33 -29.11 -0.12
N ARG A 124 -14.85 -30.30 0.21
CA ARG A 124 -16.23 -30.67 -0.11
C ARG A 124 -17.25 -29.71 0.50
N GLN A 125 -17.12 -29.35 1.79
CA GLN A 125 -18.05 -28.41 2.43
C GLN A 125 -18.02 -27.00 1.82
N VAL A 126 -16.84 -26.54 1.39
CA VAL A 126 -16.68 -25.24 0.72
C VAL A 126 -17.20 -25.30 -0.71
N ASN A 127 -16.99 -26.42 -1.40
CA ASN A 127 -17.35 -26.62 -2.79
C ASN A 127 -18.78 -27.17 -2.97
N ASP A 128 -19.52 -27.47 -1.89
CA ASP A 128 -20.90 -28.00 -1.96
C ASP A 128 -21.88 -26.94 -2.49
N GLN A 129 -22.20 -27.06 -3.78
CA GLN A 129 -23.09 -26.16 -4.51
C GLN A 129 -24.54 -26.67 -4.59
N ASP A 130 -24.83 -27.91 -4.16
CA ASP A 130 -26.21 -28.45 -4.18
C ASP A 130 -27.11 -27.70 -3.20
N HIS A 131 -26.51 -27.14 -2.15
CA HIS A 131 -27.23 -26.45 -1.08
C HIS A 131 -26.87 -24.97 -0.93
N ARG A 132 -25.71 -24.51 -1.44
CA ARG A 132 -25.15 -23.19 -1.07
C ARG A 132 -24.58 -22.43 -2.28
N MET A 133 -25.47 -21.87 -3.11
CA MET A 133 -25.12 -20.98 -4.24
C MET A 133 -24.68 -19.58 -3.75
N MET A 134 -23.50 -19.47 -3.15
CA MET A 134 -23.01 -18.22 -2.54
C MET A 134 -22.11 -17.37 -3.46
N THR A 135 -21.56 -17.94 -4.54
CA THR A 135 -20.60 -17.25 -5.44
C THR A 135 -20.88 -17.59 -6.90
N VAL A 136 -20.36 -16.75 -7.83
CA VAL A 136 -20.48 -16.97 -9.28
C VAL A 136 -19.79 -18.28 -9.68
N ARG A 137 -18.58 -18.56 -9.19
CA ARG A 137 -17.89 -19.85 -9.44
C ARG A 137 -18.60 -21.07 -8.88
N GLY A 138 -19.54 -20.87 -7.96
CA GLY A 138 -20.43 -21.92 -7.46
C GLY A 138 -21.44 -22.38 -8.51
N LEU A 139 -21.71 -21.56 -9.52
CA LEU A 139 -22.61 -21.87 -10.62
C LEU A 139 -21.94 -22.68 -11.74
N PHE A 140 -20.61 -22.82 -11.71
CA PHE A 140 -19.86 -23.55 -12.72
C PHE A 140 -19.79 -25.05 -12.44
N GLU A 141 -19.85 -25.86 -13.49
CA GLU A 141 -19.41 -27.26 -13.45
C GLU A 141 -18.13 -27.42 -14.26
N LEU A 142 -17.22 -28.28 -13.77
CA LEU A 142 -16.03 -28.67 -14.52
C LEU A 142 -16.42 -29.74 -15.53
N ILE A 143 -16.02 -29.58 -16.78
CA ILE A 143 -16.27 -30.54 -17.86
C ILE A 143 -15.03 -31.44 -18.00
N PRO A 144 -15.09 -32.72 -17.60
CA PRO A 144 -13.96 -33.64 -17.73
C PRO A 144 -13.51 -33.79 -19.18
N ALA A 145 -12.25 -34.17 -19.39
CA ALA A 145 -11.81 -34.62 -20.70
C ALA A 145 -12.47 -35.94 -21.08
N GLU A 146 -12.71 -36.14 -22.38
CA GLU A 146 -13.14 -37.45 -22.90
C GLU A 146 -12.12 -38.55 -22.55
N THR A 147 -10.84 -38.18 -22.51
CA THR A 147 -9.75 -39.04 -22.04
C THR A 147 -8.93 -38.28 -20.98
N PRO A 148 -9.16 -38.54 -19.69
CA PRO A 148 -8.33 -38.04 -18.60
C PRO A 148 -6.88 -38.49 -18.75
N VAL A 149 -5.95 -37.73 -18.18
CA VAL A 149 -4.54 -38.11 -18.11
C VAL A 149 -4.22 -38.79 -16.78
N PRO A 150 -3.28 -39.75 -16.73
CA PRO A 150 -2.79 -40.31 -15.48
C PRO A 150 -2.21 -39.22 -14.56
N LEU A 151 -2.45 -39.32 -13.25
CA LEU A 151 -2.02 -38.30 -12.27
C LEU A 151 -0.48 -38.16 -12.19
N ASP A 152 0.25 -39.23 -12.45
CA ASP A 152 1.71 -39.28 -12.52
C ASP A 152 2.30 -38.54 -13.74
N GLU A 153 1.50 -38.30 -14.78
CA GLU A 153 1.88 -37.44 -15.91
C GLU A 153 1.63 -35.95 -15.65
N VAL A 154 0.87 -35.60 -14.60
CA VAL A 154 0.62 -34.21 -14.20
C VAL A 154 1.81 -33.68 -13.40
N GLU A 155 2.24 -32.46 -13.70
CA GLU A 155 3.34 -31.79 -13.00
C GLU A 155 3.19 -31.90 -11.47
N PRO A 156 4.30 -32.03 -10.73
CA PRO A 156 4.25 -32.31 -9.31
C PRO A 156 3.73 -31.10 -8.52
N ALA A 157 3.16 -31.34 -7.34
CA ALA A 157 2.58 -30.28 -6.51
C ALA A 157 3.62 -29.21 -6.13
N SER A 158 4.90 -29.59 -6.05
CA SER A 158 6.03 -28.68 -5.81
C SER A 158 6.22 -27.62 -6.89
N GLU A 159 5.76 -27.83 -8.12
CA GLU A 159 5.77 -26.81 -9.17
C GLU A 159 4.51 -25.92 -9.11
N ILE A 160 3.36 -26.51 -8.79
CA ILE A 160 2.08 -25.79 -8.66
C ILE A 160 2.12 -24.78 -7.51
N VAL A 161 2.68 -25.15 -6.34
CA VAL A 161 2.75 -24.26 -5.17
C VAL A 161 3.56 -22.98 -5.42
N LYS A 162 4.46 -22.96 -6.41
CA LYS A 162 5.22 -21.74 -6.79
C LYS A 162 4.32 -20.65 -7.38
N ARG A 163 3.13 -21.02 -7.87
CA ARG A 163 2.10 -20.09 -8.35
C ARG A 163 1.26 -19.50 -7.22
N PHE A 164 1.47 -19.97 -5.99
CA PHE A 164 0.71 -19.52 -4.83
C PHE A 164 1.46 -18.42 -4.08
N SER A 165 0.70 -17.42 -3.66
CA SER A 165 1.19 -16.39 -2.76
C SER A 165 0.29 -16.22 -1.55
N THR A 166 0.86 -15.86 -0.41
CA THR A 166 0.07 -15.32 0.69
C THR A 166 -0.25 -13.85 0.40
N GLY A 167 -1.52 -13.49 0.49
CA GLY A 167 -1.98 -12.15 0.14
C GLY A 167 -1.44 -11.07 1.10
N ALA A 168 -1.46 -9.83 0.62
CA ALA A 168 -0.93 -8.65 1.29
C ALA A 168 -1.60 -8.35 2.65
N MET A 169 -1.00 -8.77 3.76
CA MET A 169 -1.52 -8.59 5.11
C MET A 169 -0.48 -7.88 5.97
N SER A 170 -0.72 -6.61 6.28
CA SER A 170 0.30 -5.75 6.89
C SER A 170 0.74 -6.23 8.28
N PHE A 171 2.06 -6.18 8.53
CA PHE A 171 2.58 -6.12 9.89
C PHE A 171 1.93 -4.94 10.65
N GLY A 172 1.40 -5.22 11.84
CA GLY A 172 0.52 -4.31 12.60
C GLY A 172 -0.95 -4.74 12.54
N SER A 173 -1.46 -5.13 11.36
CA SER A 173 -2.78 -5.78 11.26
C SER A 173 -2.72 -7.19 11.83
N ILE A 174 -1.71 -7.95 11.41
CA ILE A 174 -1.35 -9.24 12.00
C ILE A 174 -0.08 -9.11 12.85
N SER A 175 0.10 -10.04 13.79
CA SER A 175 1.25 -10.12 14.67
C SER A 175 2.52 -10.46 13.89
N ARG A 176 3.69 -10.16 14.48
CA ARG A 176 5.00 -10.53 13.91
C ARG A 176 5.07 -12.03 13.67
N GLU A 177 4.59 -12.82 14.63
CA GLU A 177 4.64 -14.28 14.62
C GLU A 177 3.84 -14.86 13.45
N ALA A 178 2.61 -14.38 13.24
CA ALA A 178 1.80 -14.79 12.10
C ALA A 178 2.43 -14.35 10.78
N HIS A 179 2.94 -13.12 10.70
CA HIS A 179 3.53 -12.57 9.49
C HIS A 179 4.81 -13.33 9.07
N SER A 180 5.73 -13.58 10.01
CA SER A 180 6.98 -14.28 9.72
C SER A 180 6.76 -15.77 9.45
N THR A 181 5.78 -16.40 10.11
CA THR A 181 5.39 -17.79 9.85
C THR A 181 4.92 -17.99 8.41
N LEU A 182 4.10 -17.07 7.89
CA LEU A 182 3.70 -17.09 6.48
C LEU A 182 4.92 -16.91 5.55
N ALA A 183 5.85 -16.02 5.90
CA ALA A 183 7.03 -15.80 5.08
C ALA A 183 7.94 -17.04 5.01
N ILE A 184 8.26 -17.64 6.16
CA ILE A 184 9.08 -18.86 6.24
C ILE A 184 8.40 -19.99 5.45
N ALA A 185 7.09 -20.19 5.63
CA ALA A 185 6.35 -21.23 4.93
C ALA A 185 6.45 -21.09 3.40
N MET A 186 6.18 -19.89 2.88
CA MET A 186 6.20 -19.66 1.43
C MET A 186 7.61 -19.76 0.85
N ASN A 187 8.62 -19.25 1.55
CA ASN A 187 10.01 -19.32 1.12
C ASN A 187 10.51 -20.78 1.03
N ARG A 188 10.10 -21.65 1.96
CA ARG A 188 10.47 -23.09 1.94
C ARG A 188 9.89 -23.85 0.75
N ILE A 189 8.71 -23.47 0.27
CA ILE A 189 8.02 -24.17 -0.83
C ILE A 189 8.21 -23.50 -2.19
N GLY A 190 9.00 -22.42 -2.27
CA GLY A 190 9.21 -21.66 -3.49
C GLY A 190 8.01 -20.82 -3.94
N GLY A 191 6.98 -20.68 -3.10
CA GLY A 191 5.91 -19.71 -3.30
C GLY A 191 6.33 -18.33 -2.78
N LYS A 192 5.38 -17.37 -2.73
CA LYS A 192 5.70 -15.98 -2.35
C LYS A 192 4.87 -15.53 -1.15
N SER A 193 5.45 -14.75 -0.24
CA SER A 193 4.68 -14.04 0.78
C SER A 193 4.73 -12.53 0.56
N ASN A 194 3.70 -11.82 1.01
CA ASN A 194 3.54 -10.38 0.78
C ASN A 194 3.47 -9.60 2.10
N THR A 195 4.25 -8.52 2.21
CA THR A 195 4.33 -7.70 3.44
C THR A 195 3.04 -6.98 3.81
N GLY A 196 2.15 -6.77 2.84
CA GLY A 196 1.13 -5.73 2.97
C GLY A 196 1.71 -4.33 3.17
N GLU A 197 0.84 -3.38 3.47
CA GLU A 197 1.12 -1.94 3.57
C GLU A 197 1.87 -1.51 4.86
N GLY A 198 2.44 -2.45 5.62
CA GLY A 198 2.93 -2.20 6.97
C GLY A 198 4.43 -1.98 7.12
N GLY A 199 5.19 -2.05 6.04
CA GLY A 199 6.65 -2.20 6.08
C GLY A 199 7.08 -3.62 6.48
N GLU A 200 8.39 -3.82 6.61
CA GLU A 200 8.99 -5.06 7.09
C GLU A 200 10.22 -4.74 7.92
N GLU A 201 10.43 -5.48 9.02
CA GLU A 201 11.57 -5.26 9.91
C GLU A 201 12.89 -5.64 9.23
N PRO A 202 13.94 -4.78 9.24
CA PRO A 202 15.19 -5.05 8.54
C PRO A 202 15.93 -6.33 8.98
N ASP A 203 15.74 -6.77 10.23
CA ASP A 203 16.36 -8.01 10.72
C ASP A 203 15.90 -9.25 9.92
N ARG A 204 14.71 -9.18 9.31
CA ARG A 204 14.14 -10.26 8.49
C ARG A 204 14.81 -10.43 7.13
N PHE A 205 15.60 -9.44 6.69
CA PHE A 205 16.30 -9.50 5.39
C PHE A 205 17.51 -10.45 5.44
N ARG A 206 17.99 -10.79 6.64
CA ARG A 206 19.07 -11.74 6.85
C ARG A 206 18.51 -13.15 7.02
N PRO A 207 19.10 -14.17 6.35
CA PRO A 207 18.76 -15.56 6.62
C PRO A 207 18.97 -15.92 8.10
N MET A 208 18.10 -16.78 8.61
CA MET A 208 18.17 -17.32 9.95
C MET A 208 19.32 -18.33 10.07
N PRO A 209 19.83 -18.62 11.29
CA PRO A 209 20.91 -19.59 11.49
C PRO A 209 20.60 -21.01 10.98
N ASN A 210 19.32 -21.39 10.89
CA ASN A 210 18.88 -22.69 10.37
C ASN A 210 18.70 -22.72 8.84
N GLY A 211 18.99 -21.61 8.13
CA GLY A 211 18.83 -21.47 6.69
C GLY A 211 17.46 -20.96 6.23
N ASP A 212 16.49 -20.82 7.13
CA ASP A 212 15.19 -20.21 6.79
C ASP A 212 15.33 -18.71 6.50
N SER A 213 14.33 -18.15 5.81
CA SER A 213 14.22 -16.72 5.60
C SER A 213 12.87 -16.20 6.07
N MET A 214 12.90 -15.15 6.90
CA MET A 214 11.70 -14.41 7.29
C MET A 214 11.34 -13.31 6.30
N ARG A 215 12.16 -13.06 5.27
CA ARG A 215 11.95 -12.00 4.27
C ARG A 215 10.73 -12.33 3.42
N SER A 216 9.79 -11.40 3.30
CA SER A 216 8.71 -11.55 2.33
C SER A 216 9.19 -11.27 0.90
N ALA A 217 8.95 -12.19 -0.04
CA ALA A 217 9.34 -12.03 -1.44
C ALA A 217 8.67 -10.81 -2.11
N ILE A 218 7.39 -10.56 -1.78
CA ILE A 218 6.62 -9.44 -2.33
C ILE A 218 6.58 -8.30 -1.31
N LYS A 219 7.02 -7.12 -1.76
CA LYS A 219 7.03 -5.87 -0.99
C LYS A 219 5.95 -4.93 -1.52
N GLN A 220 4.96 -4.58 -0.69
CA GLN A 220 3.88 -3.72 -1.13
C GLN A 220 4.20 -2.22 -0.97
N VAL A 221 3.92 -1.46 -2.03
CA VAL A 221 3.98 0.00 -2.07
C VAL A 221 2.54 0.51 -2.13
N ALA A 222 2.05 1.10 -1.04
CA ALA A 222 0.69 1.62 -0.89
C ALA A 222 0.70 3.12 -0.61
N SER A 223 -0.47 3.78 -0.67
CA SER A 223 -0.62 5.25 -0.53
C SER A 223 -0.03 5.86 0.75
N GLY A 224 0.08 5.10 1.84
CA GLY A 224 0.71 5.58 3.08
C GLY A 224 2.24 5.62 3.03
N ARG A 225 2.88 4.91 2.08
CA ARG A 225 4.33 4.68 2.00
C ARG A 225 4.98 4.22 3.31
N PHE A 226 4.22 3.58 4.19
CA PHE A 226 4.72 3.10 5.48
C PHE A 226 5.80 2.04 5.28
N GLY A 227 6.98 2.30 5.85
CA GLY A 227 8.14 1.41 5.79
C GLY A 227 8.68 1.16 4.38
N VAL A 228 8.35 2.03 3.41
CA VAL A 228 8.88 1.95 2.05
C VAL A 228 10.21 2.69 2.01
N THR A 229 11.28 1.98 2.32
CA THR A 229 12.67 2.48 2.28
C THR A 229 13.40 1.92 1.06
N THR A 230 14.54 2.51 0.69
CA THR A 230 15.41 1.95 -0.37
C THR A 230 15.85 0.52 -0.04
N GLU A 231 16.21 0.22 1.22
CA GLU A 231 16.58 -1.13 1.66
C GLU A 231 15.41 -2.11 1.56
N TYR A 232 14.20 -1.66 1.92
CA TYR A 232 12.98 -2.45 1.80
C TYR A 232 12.71 -2.84 0.33
N LEU A 233 12.85 -1.89 -0.59
CA LEU A 233 12.67 -2.12 -2.04
C LEU A 233 13.78 -3.00 -2.61
N ALA A 234 15.03 -2.80 -2.19
CA ALA A 234 16.18 -3.61 -2.58
C ALA A 234 16.06 -5.08 -2.14
N ASN A 235 15.32 -5.35 -1.06
CA ASN A 235 15.07 -6.70 -0.52
C ASN A 235 13.75 -7.33 -1.04
N SER A 236 13.36 -7.01 -2.27
CA SER A 236 12.17 -7.56 -2.94
C SER A 236 12.55 -8.49 -4.09
N ASP A 237 11.75 -9.54 -4.31
CA ASP A 237 11.70 -10.26 -5.59
C ASP A 237 10.59 -9.70 -6.48
N MET A 238 9.57 -9.08 -5.86
CA MET A 238 8.51 -8.35 -6.54
C MET A 238 8.04 -7.16 -5.69
N MET A 239 7.83 -6.00 -6.31
CA MET A 239 7.24 -4.82 -5.70
C MET A 239 5.79 -4.66 -6.16
N GLN A 240 4.83 -4.69 -5.25
CA GLN A 240 3.42 -4.59 -5.57
C GLN A 240 2.86 -3.20 -5.27
N ILE A 241 2.48 -2.45 -6.29
CA ILE A 241 1.72 -1.21 -6.20
C ILE A 241 0.27 -1.56 -5.83
N LYS A 242 -0.18 -1.08 -4.68
CA LYS A 242 -1.54 -1.35 -4.17
C LYS A 242 -2.49 -0.21 -4.54
N MET A 243 -3.12 -0.28 -5.71
CA MET A 243 -4.17 0.68 -6.08
C MET A 243 -5.40 0.52 -5.20
N ALA A 244 -5.82 -0.73 -4.95
CA ALA A 244 -6.99 -1.01 -4.13
C ALA A 244 -6.93 -2.41 -3.48
N GLN A 245 -7.93 -2.71 -2.64
CA GLN A 245 -8.18 -4.05 -2.10
C GLN A 245 -9.68 -4.33 -2.07
N GLY A 246 -10.08 -5.60 -2.28
CA GLY A 246 -11.49 -5.98 -2.43
C GLY A 246 -12.39 -5.61 -1.23
N ALA A 247 -11.85 -5.60 -0.01
CA ALA A 247 -12.63 -5.28 1.19
C ALA A 247 -12.97 -3.79 1.39
N LYS A 248 -12.29 -2.90 0.65
CA LYS A 248 -12.49 -1.45 0.68
C LYS A 248 -11.89 -0.74 -0.55
N PRO A 249 -12.44 -0.98 -1.75
CA PRO A 249 -12.04 -0.25 -2.94
C PRO A 249 -12.34 1.25 -2.78
N GLY A 250 -11.48 2.09 -3.36
CA GLY A 250 -11.57 3.55 -3.28
C GLY A 250 -11.23 4.15 -1.91
N GLU A 251 -10.56 3.39 -1.03
CA GLU A 251 -10.16 3.84 0.30
C GLU A 251 -8.74 3.38 0.68
N GLY A 252 -8.14 4.11 1.63
CA GLY A 252 -6.83 3.79 2.18
C GLY A 252 -6.80 2.70 3.26
N GLY A 253 -5.57 2.28 3.57
CA GLY A 253 -5.21 1.48 4.72
C GLY A 253 -5.72 2.07 6.05
N GLN A 254 -6.00 1.21 7.03
CA GLN A 254 -6.42 1.64 8.37
C GLN A 254 -5.77 0.75 9.42
N LEU A 255 -5.00 1.36 10.31
CA LEU A 255 -4.48 0.72 11.51
C LEU A 255 -4.87 1.56 12.74
N PRO A 256 -5.71 1.02 13.64
CA PRO A 256 -6.07 1.71 14.88
C PRO A 256 -4.83 2.03 15.74
N GLY A 257 -4.81 3.20 16.39
CA GLY A 257 -3.65 3.68 17.15
C GLY A 257 -3.24 2.76 18.31
N HIS A 258 -4.19 2.08 18.95
CA HIS A 258 -3.91 1.08 19.99
C HIS A 258 -3.29 -0.23 19.46
N LYS A 259 -3.05 -0.34 18.15
CA LYS A 259 -2.22 -1.39 17.51
C LYS A 259 -0.88 -0.85 17.01
N VAL A 260 -0.61 0.45 17.19
CA VAL A 260 0.65 1.09 16.81
C VAL A 260 1.54 1.13 18.05
N ASP A 261 2.15 0.00 18.36
CA ASP A 261 3.18 -0.07 19.41
C ASP A 261 4.50 0.55 18.92
N ALA A 262 5.51 0.58 19.79
CA ALA A 262 6.82 1.17 19.47
C ALA A 262 7.52 0.48 18.28
N VAL A 263 7.33 -0.83 18.10
CA VAL A 263 7.95 -1.58 17.00
C VAL A 263 7.24 -1.26 15.68
N ILE A 264 5.90 -1.28 15.68
CA ILE A 264 5.10 -0.89 14.52
C ILE A 264 5.39 0.54 14.12
N ALA A 265 5.44 1.46 15.08
CA ALA A 265 5.75 2.86 14.84
C ALA A 265 7.13 3.04 14.20
N LYS A 266 8.14 2.34 14.71
CA LYS A 266 9.50 2.35 14.15
C LYS A 266 9.53 1.86 12.70
N VAL A 267 8.91 0.72 12.40
CA VAL A 267 8.88 0.16 11.03
C VAL A 267 8.14 1.07 10.06
N ARG A 268 7.12 1.80 10.54
CA ARG A 268 6.31 2.68 9.71
C ARG A 268 6.81 4.12 9.65
N HIS A 269 7.88 4.46 10.37
CA HIS A 269 8.34 5.83 10.55
C HIS A 269 7.20 6.76 11.02
N SER A 270 6.49 6.31 12.04
CA SER A 270 5.34 7.01 12.63
C SER A 270 5.46 7.11 14.14
N THR A 271 4.48 7.74 14.77
CA THR A 271 4.43 7.89 16.23
C THR A 271 3.63 6.75 16.89
N PRO A 272 4.15 6.10 17.94
CA PRO A 272 3.42 5.17 18.81
C PRO A 272 2.08 5.74 19.30
N GLY A 273 1.06 4.89 19.34
CA GLY A 273 -0.28 5.25 19.83
C GLY A 273 -1.16 6.05 18.84
N VAL A 274 -0.57 6.65 17.81
CA VAL A 274 -1.30 7.46 16.82
C VAL A 274 -1.91 6.56 15.75
N GLY A 275 -3.20 6.77 15.45
CA GLY A 275 -3.90 6.02 14.41
C GLY A 275 -3.39 6.34 13.01
N LEU A 276 -3.22 5.31 12.17
CA LEU A 276 -2.72 5.46 10.81
C LEU A 276 -3.85 5.21 9.80
N ILE A 277 -4.30 6.27 9.17
CA ILE A 277 -5.25 6.22 8.05
C ILE A 277 -4.48 6.68 6.81
N SER A 278 -4.31 5.78 5.85
CA SER A 278 -3.64 6.13 4.60
C SER A 278 -4.57 7.00 3.73
N PRO A 279 -4.00 7.89 2.90
CA PRO A 279 -4.77 8.56 1.86
C PRO A 279 -5.48 7.54 0.96
N PRO A 280 -6.69 7.81 0.45
CA PRO A 280 -7.31 6.93 -0.55
C PRO A 280 -6.48 6.79 -1.84
N PRO A 281 -6.01 7.87 -2.49
CA PRO A 281 -5.18 7.74 -3.67
C PRO A 281 -3.69 7.60 -3.32
N HIS A 282 -2.93 7.07 -4.27
CA HIS A 282 -1.50 7.34 -4.34
C HIS A 282 -1.32 8.78 -4.85
N HIS A 283 -0.64 9.65 -4.09
CA HIS A 283 -0.46 11.05 -4.52
C HIS A 283 0.51 11.23 -5.69
N ASP A 284 1.18 10.15 -6.09
CA ASP A 284 2.03 10.03 -7.28
C ASP A 284 1.39 9.15 -8.36
N ILE A 285 0.07 8.93 -8.31
CA ILE A 285 -0.71 8.25 -9.35
C ILE A 285 -2.06 8.96 -9.50
N TYR A 286 -2.16 9.93 -10.41
CA TYR A 286 -3.41 10.55 -10.80
C TYR A 286 -3.88 10.15 -12.20
N SER A 287 -3.02 9.44 -12.93
CA SER A 287 -3.25 9.00 -14.30
C SER A 287 -2.48 7.70 -14.60
N ILE A 288 -2.65 7.17 -15.81
CA ILE A 288 -1.95 5.93 -16.21
C ILE A 288 -0.46 6.16 -16.47
N GLU A 289 -0.10 7.36 -16.92
CA GLU A 289 1.28 7.81 -17.11
C GLU A 289 2.01 7.98 -15.77
N ASP A 290 1.32 8.40 -14.72
CA ASP A 290 1.88 8.46 -13.37
C ASP A 290 2.11 7.06 -12.79
N LEU A 291 1.19 6.12 -13.06
CA LEU A 291 1.41 4.71 -12.72
C LEU A 291 2.64 4.17 -13.45
N ALA A 292 2.80 4.49 -14.74
CA ALA A 292 3.98 4.12 -15.50
C ALA A 292 5.26 4.74 -14.91
N GLN A 293 5.19 5.97 -14.39
CA GLN A 293 6.30 6.62 -13.70
C GLN A 293 6.65 5.89 -12.40
N LEU A 294 5.67 5.51 -11.56
CA LEU A 294 5.97 4.73 -10.34
C LEU A 294 6.54 3.35 -10.68
N ILE A 295 6.03 2.64 -11.70
CA ILE A 295 6.62 1.36 -12.15
C ILE A 295 8.08 1.57 -12.53
N TYR A 296 8.37 2.65 -13.27
CA TYR A 296 9.72 3.01 -13.67
C TYR A 296 10.60 3.37 -12.47
N ASP A 297 10.09 4.08 -11.46
CA ASP A 297 10.83 4.42 -10.24
C ASP A 297 11.24 3.17 -9.44
N LEU A 298 10.29 2.25 -9.25
CA LEU A 298 10.50 0.99 -8.54
C LEU A 298 11.52 0.11 -9.27
N LYS A 299 11.40 0.01 -10.60
CA LYS A 299 12.35 -0.73 -11.43
C LYS A 299 13.75 -0.12 -11.47
N ASN A 300 13.88 1.20 -11.38
CA ASN A 300 15.19 1.81 -11.22
C ASN A 300 15.77 1.47 -9.84
N THR A 301 14.96 1.51 -8.77
CA THR A 301 15.43 1.20 -7.41
C THR A 301 15.88 -0.26 -7.25
N ASN A 302 15.16 -1.22 -7.85
CA ASN A 302 15.57 -2.62 -7.89
C ASN A 302 15.28 -3.24 -9.27
N PRO A 303 16.27 -3.23 -10.18
CA PRO A 303 16.10 -3.73 -11.56
C PRO A 303 15.78 -5.23 -11.67
N ASP A 304 16.15 -6.01 -10.65
CA ASP A 304 15.99 -7.47 -10.65
C ASP A 304 14.58 -7.91 -10.23
N ALA A 305 13.83 -7.05 -9.54
CA ALA A 305 12.50 -7.37 -9.01
C ALA A 305 11.39 -7.11 -10.03
N ASP A 306 10.36 -7.95 -10.03
CA ASP A 306 9.14 -7.73 -10.82
C ASP A 306 8.29 -6.59 -10.22
N VAL A 307 7.50 -5.88 -11.04
CA VAL A 307 6.50 -4.92 -10.55
C VAL A 307 5.08 -5.42 -10.81
N SER A 308 4.30 -5.45 -9.74
CA SER A 308 2.92 -5.92 -9.71
C SER A 308 1.96 -4.77 -9.42
N VAL A 309 0.83 -4.68 -10.13
CA VAL A 309 -0.24 -3.72 -9.80
C VAL A 309 -1.46 -4.47 -9.30
N LYS A 310 -1.89 -4.16 -8.08
CA LYS A 310 -3.07 -4.76 -7.45
C LYS A 310 -4.32 -3.90 -7.67
N LEU A 311 -5.22 -4.41 -8.50
CA LEU A 311 -6.53 -3.84 -8.81
C LEU A 311 -7.64 -4.61 -8.09
N VAL A 312 -8.85 -4.06 -8.11
CA VAL A 312 -10.07 -4.75 -7.65
C VAL A 312 -10.97 -5.01 -8.85
N SER A 313 -11.64 -6.15 -8.83
CA SER A 313 -12.66 -6.50 -9.81
C SER A 313 -13.81 -5.49 -9.76
N GLU A 314 -14.08 -4.86 -10.89
CA GLU A 314 -15.24 -4.03 -11.19
C GLU A 314 -15.42 -4.02 -12.71
N VAL A 315 -16.59 -3.59 -13.22
CA VAL A 315 -16.79 -3.50 -14.67
C VAL A 315 -15.83 -2.48 -15.27
N GLY A 316 -15.08 -2.87 -16.31
CA GLY A 316 -14.10 -2.01 -16.98
C GLY A 316 -12.66 -2.22 -16.51
N VAL A 317 -12.42 -3.07 -15.50
CA VAL A 317 -11.08 -3.38 -14.99
C VAL A 317 -10.16 -3.96 -16.07
N GLY A 318 -10.69 -4.64 -17.09
CA GLY A 318 -9.90 -5.18 -18.19
C GLY A 318 -9.25 -4.08 -19.04
N THR A 319 -9.93 -2.94 -19.21
CA THR A 319 -9.37 -1.76 -19.88
C THR A 319 -8.23 -1.15 -19.06
N VAL A 320 -8.41 -1.05 -17.74
CA VAL A 320 -7.37 -0.58 -16.81
C VAL A 320 -6.17 -1.53 -16.85
N ALA A 321 -6.39 -2.85 -16.83
CA ALA A 321 -5.32 -3.86 -16.91
C ALA A 321 -4.54 -3.77 -18.23
N ALA A 322 -5.19 -3.46 -19.36
CA ALA A 322 -4.49 -3.18 -20.61
C ALA A 322 -3.59 -1.93 -20.50
N GLY A 323 -4.06 -0.89 -19.82
CA GLY A 323 -3.24 0.28 -19.45
C GLY A 323 -2.03 -0.11 -18.60
N VAL A 324 -2.24 -0.91 -17.55
CA VAL A 324 -1.19 -1.43 -16.65
C VAL A 324 -0.11 -2.20 -17.42
N SER A 325 -0.50 -3.06 -18.36
CA SER A 325 0.46 -3.77 -19.22
C SER A 325 1.20 -2.81 -20.16
N LYS A 326 0.57 -1.74 -20.65
CA LYS A 326 1.24 -0.71 -21.47
C LYS A 326 2.18 0.18 -20.64
N ALA A 327 1.86 0.39 -19.37
CA ALA A 327 2.70 1.01 -18.36
C ALA A 327 3.88 0.12 -17.92
N ARG A 328 4.02 -1.07 -18.54
CA ARG A 328 5.13 -2.03 -18.40
C ARG A 328 5.14 -2.81 -17.09
N SER A 329 4.02 -2.95 -16.39
CA SER A 329 3.97 -3.86 -15.23
C SER A 329 4.25 -5.31 -15.65
N ASP A 330 5.06 -6.03 -14.89
CA ASP A 330 5.33 -7.47 -15.12
C ASP A 330 4.15 -8.34 -14.69
N HIS A 331 3.34 -7.83 -13.76
CA HIS A 331 2.27 -8.59 -13.13
C HIS A 331 1.06 -7.70 -12.78
N VAL A 332 -0.16 -8.24 -12.83
CA VAL A 332 -1.39 -7.59 -12.37
C VAL A 332 -2.18 -8.55 -11.48
N THR A 333 -2.66 -8.09 -10.32
CA THR A 333 -3.56 -8.84 -9.45
C THR A 333 -4.98 -8.29 -9.59
N ILE A 334 -5.96 -9.15 -9.84
CA ILE A 334 -7.39 -8.83 -9.79
C ILE A 334 -7.98 -9.39 -8.49
N SER A 335 -8.33 -8.50 -7.56
CA SER A 335 -8.93 -8.86 -6.28
C SER A 335 -10.44 -8.86 -6.32
N GLY A 336 -11.07 -9.96 -5.88
CA GLY A 336 -12.52 -10.01 -5.65
C GLY A 336 -12.94 -9.30 -4.36
N PHE A 337 -14.20 -8.85 -4.30
CA PHE A 337 -14.78 -8.19 -3.12
C PHE A 337 -14.76 -9.07 -1.83
N GLU A 338 -14.66 -10.39 -1.98
CA GLU A 338 -14.55 -11.37 -0.88
C GLU A 338 -13.20 -11.31 -0.12
N GLY A 339 -12.30 -10.39 -0.48
CA GLY A 339 -11.02 -10.19 0.20
C GLY A 339 -11.16 -9.88 1.69
N GLY A 340 -10.25 -10.41 2.52
CA GLY A 340 -10.23 -10.13 3.95
C GLY A 340 -9.69 -8.73 4.28
N THR A 341 -9.93 -8.27 5.52
CA THR A 341 -9.35 -7.03 6.05
C THR A 341 -9.22 -7.07 7.57
N GLY A 342 -8.17 -6.43 8.10
CA GLY A 342 -8.01 -6.22 9.54
C GLY A 342 -8.91 -5.13 10.10
N ALA A 343 -9.18 -4.09 9.30
CA ALA A 343 -10.03 -2.95 9.65
C ALA A 343 -10.58 -2.26 8.38
N SER A 344 -11.91 -2.14 8.30
CA SER A 344 -12.62 -1.49 7.20
C SER A 344 -14.04 -1.08 7.66
N PRO A 345 -14.63 -0.02 7.10
CA PRO A 345 -16.06 0.26 7.26
C PRO A 345 -16.91 -0.89 6.75
N LEU A 346 -17.96 -1.25 7.49
CA LEU A 346 -18.88 -2.32 7.12
C LEU A 346 -19.53 -2.08 5.74
N THR A 347 -19.87 -0.83 5.43
CA THR A 347 -20.44 -0.45 4.13
C THR A 347 -19.54 -0.84 2.96
N SER A 348 -18.22 -0.78 3.13
CA SER A 348 -17.27 -1.06 2.05
C SER A 348 -17.02 -2.56 1.91
N ILE A 349 -17.01 -3.30 3.01
CA ILE A 349 -16.93 -4.77 2.99
C ILE A 349 -18.15 -5.37 2.27
N SER A 350 -19.33 -4.77 2.46
CA SER A 350 -20.59 -5.34 1.96
C SER A 350 -21.03 -4.81 0.59
N HIS A 351 -20.55 -3.65 0.15
CA HIS A 351 -21.14 -2.94 -1.00
C HIS A 351 -20.14 -2.33 -1.98
N ALA A 352 -18.86 -2.70 -1.94
CA ALA A 352 -17.87 -2.18 -2.88
C ALA A 352 -16.99 -3.30 -3.47
N GLY A 353 -16.76 -3.22 -4.79
CA GLY A 353 -16.10 -4.26 -5.58
C GLY A 353 -17.05 -5.33 -6.10
N SER A 354 -16.57 -6.11 -7.06
CA SER A 354 -17.31 -7.18 -7.75
C SER A 354 -16.67 -8.55 -7.54
N PRO A 355 -17.38 -9.66 -7.85
CA PRO A 355 -16.79 -11.00 -7.87
C PRO A 355 -15.56 -11.04 -8.77
N TRP A 356 -14.51 -11.77 -8.38
CA TRP A 356 -13.28 -11.82 -9.17
C TRP A 356 -13.47 -12.55 -10.50
N GLU A 357 -14.45 -13.44 -10.60
CA GLU A 357 -14.76 -14.19 -11.82
C GLU A 357 -15.07 -13.24 -12.98
N ILE A 358 -15.77 -12.13 -12.71
CA ILE A 358 -16.11 -11.10 -13.69
C ILE A 358 -14.84 -10.37 -14.15
N GLY A 359 -14.12 -9.74 -13.22
CA GLY A 359 -12.95 -8.92 -13.54
C GLY A 359 -11.77 -9.72 -14.08
N LEU A 360 -11.59 -10.98 -13.64
CA LEU A 360 -10.55 -11.87 -14.15
C LEU A 360 -10.80 -12.23 -15.62
N ALA A 361 -12.02 -12.66 -15.95
CA ALA A 361 -12.38 -12.99 -17.32
C ALA A 361 -12.25 -11.76 -18.24
N GLU A 362 -12.77 -10.60 -17.81
CA GLU A 362 -12.66 -9.35 -18.56
C GLU A 362 -11.18 -8.96 -18.80
N THR A 363 -10.34 -9.08 -17.77
CA THR A 363 -8.90 -8.82 -17.85
C THR A 363 -8.22 -9.75 -18.84
N HIS A 364 -8.44 -11.06 -18.71
CA HIS A 364 -7.84 -12.06 -19.60
C HIS A 364 -8.24 -11.81 -21.05
N GLN A 365 -9.55 -11.69 -21.32
CA GLN A 365 -10.10 -11.45 -22.65
C GLN A 365 -9.52 -10.17 -23.26
N THR A 366 -9.51 -9.06 -22.52
CA THR A 366 -9.01 -7.77 -23.00
C THR A 366 -7.53 -7.82 -23.33
N LEU A 367 -6.70 -8.44 -22.48
CA LEU A 367 -5.27 -8.56 -22.70
C LEU A 367 -4.94 -9.43 -23.92
N VAL A 368 -5.66 -10.52 -24.14
CA VAL A 368 -5.49 -11.39 -25.32
C VAL A 368 -5.86 -10.64 -26.59
N LEU A 369 -7.05 -10.00 -26.61
CA LEU A 369 -7.55 -9.25 -27.77
C LEU A 369 -6.60 -8.10 -28.17
N ASN A 370 -5.90 -7.50 -27.21
CA ASN A 370 -4.94 -6.43 -27.44
C ASN A 370 -3.49 -6.90 -27.64
N ARG A 371 -3.23 -8.21 -27.67
CA ARG A 371 -1.87 -8.80 -27.82
C ARG A 371 -0.90 -8.37 -26.70
N LEU A 372 -1.44 -8.22 -25.49
CA LEU A 372 -0.71 -7.81 -24.29
C LEU A 372 -0.49 -8.95 -23.30
N ARG A 373 -1.20 -10.06 -23.46
CA ARG A 373 -1.24 -11.14 -22.46
C ARG A 373 0.10 -11.86 -22.25
N GLY A 374 0.91 -12.00 -23.30
CA GLY A 374 2.20 -12.70 -23.26
C GLY A 374 3.21 -12.11 -22.26
N ARG A 375 3.19 -10.79 -22.08
CA ARG A 375 4.22 -10.07 -21.31
C ARG A 375 3.82 -9.71 -19.87
N ILE A 376 2.62 -10.09 -19.42
CA ILE A 376 2.14 -9.78 -18.07
C ILE A 376 1.53 -11.01 -17.42
N ALA A 377 1.96 -11.33 -16.21
CA ALA A 377 1.33 -12.35 -15.37
C ALA A 377 0.04 -11.81 -14.73
N VAL A 378 -1.03 -12.60 -14.76
CA VAL A 378 -2.32 -12.26 -14.16
C VAL A 378 -2.54 -13.13 -12.93
N GLN A 379 -2.64 -12.50 -11.76
CA GLN A 379 -2.99 -13.17 -10.52
C GLN A 379 -4.43 -12.88 -10.12
N VAL A 380 -5.07 -13.83 -9.47
CA VAL A 380 -6.37 -13.61 -8.82
C VAL A 380 -6.30 -13.86 -7.31
N ASP A 381 -7.00 -13.03 -6.54
CA ASP A 381 -7.24 -13.27 -5.12
C ASP A 381 -8.67 -12.86 -4.71
N GLY A 382 -9.03 -13.11 -3.45
CA GLY A 382 -10.35 -12.78 -2.91
C GLY A 382 -11.25 -14.02 -2.80
N GLY A 383 -11.13 -14.73 -1.68
CA GLY A 383 -11.97 -15.91 -1.43
C GLY A 383 -11.54 -17.19 -2.15
N ILE A 384 -10.27 -17.29 -2.59
CA ILE A 384 -9.66 -18.55 -3.04
C ILE A 384 -9.32 -19.40 -1.81
N ARG A 385 -9.85 -20.63 -1.74
CA ARG A 385 -9.81 -21.50 -0.55
C ARG A 385 -9.45 -22.95 -0.85
N THR A 386 -9.75 -23.45 -2.06
CA THR A 386 -9.61 -24.86 -2.43
C THR A 386 -8.89 -25.01 -3.77
N GLY A 387 -8.48 -26.24 -4.12
CA GLY A 387 -7.92 -26.55 -5.44
C GLY A 387 -8.92 -26.30 -6.56
N ARG A 388 -10.22 -26.53 -6.32
CA ARG A 388 -11.27 -26.15 -7.29
C ARG A 388 -11.28 -24.65 -7.60
N ASP A 389 -11.14 -23.77 -6.59
CA ASP A 389 -11.08 -22.32 -6.84
C ASP A 389 -9.88 -21.95 -7.73
N VAL A 390 -8.72 -22.59 -7.51
CA VAL A 390 -7.51 -22.40 -8.33
C VAL A 390 -7.75 -22.85 -9.78
N VAL A 391 -8.33 -24.03 -9.98
CA VAL A 391 -8.63 -24.54 -11.32
C VAL A 391 -9.62 -23.64 -12.06
N VAL A 392 -10.69 -23.19 -11.40
CA VAL A 392 -11.63 -22.23 -12.02
C VAL A 392 -10.92 -20.94 -12.40
N GLY A 393 -10.08 -20.37 -11.51
CA GLY A 393 -9.33 -19.16 -11.83
C GLY A 393 -8.35 -19.36 -12.99
N ALA A 394 -7.68 -20.50 -13.08
CA ALA A 394 -6.81 -20.83 -14.21
C ALA A 394 -7.59 -20.89 -15.52
N LEU A 395 -8.73 -21.61 -15.55
CA LEU A 395 -9.59 -21.73 -16.73
C LEU A 395 -10.16 -20.36 -17.17
N LEU A 396 -10.37 -19.42 -16.24
CA LEU A 396 -10.74 -18.04 -16.54
C LEU A 396 -9.56 -17.13 -16.91
N GLY A 397 -8.32 -17.61 -16.76
CA GLY A 397 -7.13 -16.96 -17.33
C GLY A 397 -6.02 -16.53 -16.37
N ALA A 398 -6.07 -16.90 -15.08
CA ALA A 398 -5.04 -16.58 -14.10
C ALA A 398 -3.79 -17.48 -14.23
N ASP A 399 -2.60 -16.88 -14.07
CA ASP A 399 -1.31 -17.57 -13.96
C ASP A 399 -0.92 -17.88 -12.50
N GLU A 400 -1.31 -17.01 -11.57
CA GLU A 400 -0.94 -17.06 -10.13
C GLU A 400 -2.16 -16.83 -9.22
N PHE A 401 -2.05 -17.24 -7.94
CA PHE A 401 -3.17 -17.24 -6.99
C PHE A 401 -2.76 -16.68 -5.63
N GLY A 402 -3.54 -15.73 -5.11
CA GLY A 402 -3.34 -15.13 -3.80
C GLY A 402 -4.29 -15.69 -2.74
N PHE A 403 -3.75 -16.07 -1.58
CA PHE A 403 -4.49 -16.62 -0.45
C PHE A 403 -4.24 -15.81 0.83
N SER A 404 -5.29 -15.33 1.49
CA SER A 404 -5.15 -14.57 2.74
C SER A 404 -5.78 -15.29 3.93
N THR A 405 -7.11 -15.44 3.92
CA THR A 405 -7.84 -15.92 5.09
C THR A 405 -7.58 -17.39 5.40
N ALA A 406 -7.53 -18.25 4.38
CA ALA A 406 -7.29 -19.68 4.56
C ALA A 406 -5.93 -20.01 5.21
N PRO A 407 -4.78 -19.45 4.74
CA PRO A 407 -3.50 -19.67 5.42
C PRO A 407 -3.45 -19.08 6.84
N LEU A 408 -4.16 -17.98 7.12
CA LEU A 408 -4.31 -17.49 8.50
C LEU A 408 -5.12 -18.47 9.38
N ILE A 409 -6.14 -19.12 8.84
CA ILE A 409 -6.90 -20.16 9.56
C ILE A 409 -6.03 -21.39 9.81
N ALA A 410 -5.27 -21.83 8.80
CA ALA A 410 -4.28 -22.88 8.93
C ALA A 410 -3.27 -22.56 10.05
N ALA A 411 -2.83 -21.30 10.14
CA ALA A 411 -1.95 -20.81 11.20
C ALA A 411 -2.66 -20.60 12.57
N GLY A 412 -3.99 -20.71 12.65
CA GLY A 412 -4.72 -20.72 13.93
C GLY A 412 -5.88 -19.73 14.06
N CYS A 413 -6.17 -18.89 13.06
CA CYS A 413 -7.34 -17.99 13.10
C CYS A 413 -8.65 -18.78 13.25
N ILE A 414 -9.53 -18.33 14.15
CA ILE A 414 -10.83 -18.94 14.44
C ILE A 414 -12.03 -18.11 13.95
N MET A 415 -11.78 -17.15 13.04
CA MET A 415 -12.80 -16.30 12.43
C MET A 415 -13.67 -15.46 13.38
N MET A 416 -13.10 -14.96 14.48
CA MET A 416 -13.82 -14.14 15.47
C MET A 416 -14.22 -12.73 14.96
N ARG A 417 -13.59 -12.24 13.88
CA ARG A 417 -13.83 -10.92 13.27
C ARG A 417 -13.62 -9.70 14.20
N LYS A 418 -12.74 -9.83 15.20
CA LYS A 418 -12.32 -8.75 16.12
C LYS A 418 -10.90 -8.22 15.85
N CYS A 419 -10.42 -8.36 14.62
CA CYS A 419 -9.04 -8.04 14.23
C CYS A 419 -8.67 -6.56 14.51
N HIS A 420 -9.63 -5.65 14.36
CA HIS A 420 -9.48 -4.21 14.58
C HIS A 420 -9.42 -3.82 16.06
N LEU A 421 -9.86 -4.69 16.98
CA LEU A 421 -9.94 -4.38 18.41
C LEU A 421 -8.65 -4.67 19.17
N ASN A 422 -7.66 -5.28 18.52
CA ASN A 422 -6.43 -5.77 19.16
C ASN A 422 -6.65 -6.92 20.17
N THR A 423 -7.85 -7.53 20.21
CA THR A 423 -8.20 -8.57 21.18
C THR A 423 -8.24 -9.97 20.55
N CYS A 424 -7.31 -10.29 19.65
CA CYS A 424 -7.29 -11.60 18.99
C CYS A 424 -6.95 -12.71 20.00
N PRO A 425 -7.83 -13.69 20.26
CA PRO A 425 -7.64 -14.66 21.34
C PRO A 425 -6.53 -15.69 21.07
N VAL A 426 -6.07 -15.77 19.82
CA VAL A 426 -5.12 -16.77 19.30
C VAL A 426 -3.84 -16.14 18.75
N GLY A 427 -3.56 -14.88 19.11
CA GLY A 427 -2.30 -14.21 18.78
C GLY A 427 -2.06 -13.90 17.29
N VAL A 428 -3.07 -14.00 16.42
CA VAL A 428 -2.94 -13.75 14.97
C VAL A 428 -3.03 -12.26 14.64
N ALA A 429 -4.12 -11.59 15.04
CA ALA A 429 -4.43 -10.22 14.62
C ALA A 429 -4.39 -9.22 15.79
N THR A 430 -3.28 -9.24 16.54
CA THR A 430 -3.06 -8.42 17.74
C THR A 430 -1.59 -8.06 17.91
N GLN A 431 -1.32 -6.89 18.49
CA GLN A 431 -0.01 -6.42 18.95
C GLN A 431 0.13 -6.52 20.47
N ASP A 432 -0.92 -6.94 21.19
CA ASP A 432 -0.86 -7.19 22.63
C ASP A 432 0.13 -8.36 22.92
N PRO A 433 1.19 -8.14 23.72
CA PRO A 433 2.20 -9.17 23.98
C PRO A 433 1.64 -10.43 24.65
N GLU A 434 0.68 -10.32 25.56
CA GLU A 434 0.08 -11.46 26.26
C GLU A 434 -0.81 -12.30 25.33
N LEU A 435 -1.52 -11.64 24.41
CA LEU A 435 -2.30 -12.35 23.40
C LEU A 435 -1.42 -12.94 22.30
N ARG A 436 -0.32 -12.29 21.92
CA ARG A 436 0.67 -12.80 20.95
C ARG A 436 1.32 -14.11 21.42
N ARG A 437 1.60 -14.25 22.73
CA ARG A 437 2.10 -15.52 23.32
C ARG A 437 1.17 -16.71 23.10
N ARG A 438 -0.10 -16.49 22.74
CA ARG A 438 -1.08 -17.55 22.45
C ARG A 438 -1.03 -18.03 21.00
N PHE A 439 -0.18 -17.45 20.15
CA PHE A 439 -0.01 -17.89 18.78
C PHE A 439 0.68 -19.27 18.74
N THR A 440 0.04 -20.24 18.09
CA THR A 440 0.50 -21.63 17.99
C THR A 440 0.66 -22.10 16.54
N GLY A 441 0.56 -21.19 15.58
CA GLY A 441 0.79 -21.49 14.18
C GLY A 441 2.26 -21.80 13.91
N THR A 442 2.52 -22.75 13.02
CA THR A 442 3.88 -23.07 12.56
C THR A 442 3.93 -22.99 11.02
N PRO A 443 5.12 -22.82 10.43
CA PRO A 443 5.26 -22.83 8.97
C PRO A 443 4.71 -24.11 8.34
N GLU A 444 4.87 -25.26 8.99
CA GLU A 444 4.41 -26.57 8.52
C GLU A 444 2.89 -26.61 8.33
N HIS A 445 2.10 -26.00 9.22
CA HIS A 445 0.65 -25.92 9.03
C HIS A 445 0.26 -25.19 7.74
N VAL A 446 0.99 -24.13 7.40
CA VAL A 446 0.74 -23.34 6.18
C VAL A 446 1.21 -24.11 4.94
N ILE A 447 2.37 -24.76 5.03
CA ILE A 447 2.93 -25.62 3.98
C ILE A 447 1.95 -26.76 3.64
N ASN A 448 1.47 -27.48 4.66
CA ASN A 448 0.54 -28.59 4.50
C ASN A 448 -0.75 -28.13 3.79
N TYR A 449 -1.29 -26.97 4.15
CA TYR A 449 -2.44 -26.39 3.46
C TYR A 449 -2.18 -26.20 1.96
N PHE A 450 -1.06 -25.57 1.60
CA PHE A 450 -0.76 -25.30 0.19
C PHE A 450 -0.50 -26.57 -0.62
N PHE A 451 0.15 -27.59 -0.03
CA PHE A 451 0.32 -28.88 -0.68
C PHE A 451 -1.01 -29.63 -0.84
N PHE A 452 -1.93 -29.56 0.13
CA PHE A 452 -3.27 -30.13 -0.05
C PHE A 452 -4.04 -29.45 -1.19
N VAL A 453 -3.98 -28.13 -1.28
CA VAL A 453 -4.57 -27.37 -2.40
C VAL A 453 -3.92 -27.79 -3.72
N ALA A 454 -2.59 -27.87 -3.78
CA ALA A 454 -1.86 -28.24 -5.00
C ALA A 454 -2.15 -29.69 -5.44
N GLU A 455 -2.26 -30.64 -4.52
CA GLU A 455 -2.63 -32.02 -4.87
C GLU A 455 -4.09 -32.10 -5.37
N GLU A 456 -5.03 -31.36 -4.78
CA GLU A 456 -6.40 -31.25 -5.33
C GLU A 456 -6.38 -30.65 -6.74
N VAL A 457 -5.54 -29.65 -7.00
CA VAL A 457 -5.35 -29.10 -8.36
C VAL A 457 -4.84 -30.17 -9.32
N ARG A 458 -3.87 -31.00 -8.93
CA ARG A 458 -3.36 -32.09 -9.79
C ARG A 458 -4.43 -33.12 -10.11
N GLU A 459 -5.19 -33.53 -9.09
CA GLU A 459 -6.32 -34.47 -9.25
C GLU A 459 -7.34 -33.92 -10.27
N LEU A 460 -7.64 -32.62 -10.22
CA LEU A 460 -8.56 -31.96 -11.15
C LEU A 460 -7.95 -31.76 -12.54
N MET A 461 -6.68 -31.38 -12.65
CA MET A 461 -5.95 -31.28 -13.92
C MET A 461 -5.96 -32.61 -14.66
N ALA A 462 -5.71 -33.71 -13.95
CA ALA A 462 -5.76 -35.07 -14.49
C ALA A 462 -7.13 -35.39 -15.11
N GLN A 463 -8.21 -35.09 -14.38
CA GLN A 463 -9.60 -35.27 -14.83
C GLN A 463 -9.94 -34.39 -16.05
N LEU A 464 -9.40 -33.17 -16.10
CA LEU A 464 -9.60 -32.21 -17.19
C LEU A 464 -8.69 -32.48 -18.40
N GLY A 465 -7.73 -33.39 -18.29
CA GLY A 465 -6.83 -33.81 -19.36
C GLY A 465 -5.60 -32.93 -19.56
N PHE A 466 -5.17 -32.15 -18.57
CA PHE A 466 -4.01 -31.26 -18.63
C PHE A 466 -2.81 -31.85 -17.88
N ARG A 467 -1.62 -31.80 -18.48
CA ARG A 467 -0.37 -32.27 -17.86
C ARG A 467 0.39 -31.15 -17.17
N THR A 468 0.33 -29.95 -17.75
CA THR A 468 0.94 -28.75 -17.18
C THR A 468 -0.11 -27.68 -16.90
N PHE A 469 0.13 -26.85 -15.90
CA PHE A 469 -0.76 -25.79 -15.46
C PHE A 469 -0.94 -24.76 -16.58
N ALA A 470 0.12 -24.50 -17.35
CA ALA A 470 0.08 -23.57 -18.49
C ALA A 470 -0.93 -24.00 -19.57
N GLU A 471 -1.11 -25.30 -19.80
CA GLU A 471 -2.10 -25.84 -20.75
C GLU A 471 -3.54 -25.52 -20.33
N MET A 472 -3.80 -25.29 -19.04
CA MET A 472 -5.12 -25.03 -18.48
C MET A 472 -5.52 -23.55 -18.56
N ILE A 473 -4.56 -22.64 -18.67
CA ILE A 473 -4.81 -21.19 -18.52
C ILE A 473 -5.66 -20.66 -19.67
N GLY A 474 -6.85 -20.14 -19.35
CA GLY A 474 -7.78 -19.55 -20.32
C GLY A 474 -8.61 -20.57 -21.11
N GLU A 475 -8.57 -21.86 -20.73
CA GLU A 475 -9.37 -22.92 -21.35
C GLU A 475 -10.83 -22.93 -20.82
N SER A 476 -11.50 -21.77 -20.88
CA SER A 476 -12.83 -21.52 -20.31
C SER A 476 -13.92 -22.46 -20.83
N GLN A 477 -13.72 -23.10 -21.98
CA GLN A 477 -14.65 -24.11 -22.50
C GLN A 477 -14.71 -25.39 -21.66
N ARG A 478 -13.84 -25.55 -20.65
CA ARG A 478 -13.92 -26.62 -19.63
C ARG A 478 -14.87 -26.26 -18.48
N LEU A 479 -15.55 -25.12 -18.54
CA LEU A 479 -16.56 -24.69 -17.58
C LEU A 479 -17.96 -24.72 -18.22
N ASP A 480 -18.94 -25.29 -17.50
CA ASP A 480 -20.34 -25.29 -17.89
C ASP A 480 -21.20 -24.48 -16.91
N GLN A 481 -22.33 -23.97 -17.40
CA GLN A 481 -23.33 -23.19 -16.66
C GLN A 481 -24.60 -23.99 -16.30
N ARG A 482 -24.68 -25.28 -16.65
CA ARG A 482 -25.89 -26.12 -16.52
C ARG A 482 -26.59 -26.05 -15.15
N ARG A 483 -25.85 -25.96 -14.04
CA ARG A 483 -26.43 -25.83 -12.68
C ARG A 483 -27.14 -24.51 -12.38
N ALA A 484 -26.76 -23.41 -13.03
CA ALA A 484 -27.40 -22.11 -12.81
C ALA A 484 -28.89 -22.11 -13.20
N ILE A 485 -29.30 -23.05 -14.05
CA ILE A 485 -30.64 -23.09 -14.66
C ILE A 485 -31.71 -23.61 -13.67
N GLU A 486 -31.33 -24.38 -12.64
CA GLU A 486 -32.28 -25.12 -11.80
C GLU A 486 -32.87 -24.27 -10.64
N HIS A 487 -32.12 -23.33 -10.07
CA HIS A 487 -32.60 -22.50 -8.96
C HIS A 487 -33.37 -21.26 -9.43
N TYR A 488 -34.54 -20.97 -8.83
CA TYR A 488 -35.43 -19.91 -9.33
C TYR A 488 -34.84 -18.50 -9.34
N LYS A 489 -33.93 -18.15 -8.42
CA LYS A 489 -33.21 -16.85 -8.44
C LYS A 489 -32.01 -16.82 -9.38
N ALA A 490 -31.53 -17.99 -9.82
CA ALA A 490 -30.46 -18.10 -10.78
C ALA A 490 -31.00 -18.17 -12.22
N LYS A 491 -32.31 -18.40 -12.40
CA LYS A 491 -32.99 -18.22 -13.69
C LYS A 491 -32.81 -16.76 -14.16
N GLY A 492 -32.31 -16.61 -15.38
CA GLY A 492 -32.00 -15.31 -15.97
C GLY A 492 -30.54 -14.87 -15.81
N ILE A 493 -29.71 -15.62 -15.07
CA ILE A 493 -28.25 -15.42 -15.10
C ILE A 493 -27.70 -15.92 -16.44
N ASP A 494 -26.87 -15.10 -17.08
CA ASP A 494 -26.12 -15.42 -18.30
C ASP A 494 -24.61 -15.31 -18.02
N LEU A 495 -23.92 -16.44 -18.04
CA LEU A 495 -22.48 -16.51 -17.80
C LEU A 495 -21.68 -16.58 -19.11
N SER A 496 -22.35 -16.53 -20.28
CA SER A 496 -21.71 -16.66 -21.59
C SER A 496 -20.59 -15.64 -21.82
N ARG A 497 -20.75 -14.41 -21.34
CA ARG A 497 -19.74 -13.35 -21.43
C ARG A 497 -18.48 -13.65 -20.63
N ILE A 498 -18.63 -14.22 -19.44
CA ILE A 498 -17.51 -14.62 -18.57
C ILE A 498 -16.78 -15.82 -19.17
N LEU A 499 -17.54 -16.79 -19.69
CA LEU A 499 -16.99 -18.04 -20.23
C LEU A 499 -16.49 -17.91 -21.69
N ALA A 500 -16.70 -16.76 -22.32
CA ALA A 500 -16.27 -16.51 -23.70
C ALA A 500 -14.75 -16.66 -23.83
N LYS A 501 -14.31 -17.59 -24.70
CA LYS A 501 -12.90 -17.77 -25.02
C LYS A 501 -12.46 -16.74 -26.06
N PRO A 502 -11.46 -15.89 -25.79
CA PRO A 502 -10.97 -14.92 -26.76
C PRO A 502 -10.26 -15.63 -27.93
N HIS A 503 -10.52 -15.21 -29.16
CA HIS A 503 -9.81 -15.73 -30.33
C HIS A 503 -8.44 -15.04 -30.50
N ALA A 504 -7.37 -15.74 -30.17
CA ALA A 504 -6.00 -15.27 -30.38
C ALA A 504 -5.55 -15.53 -31.82
N ALA A 505 -4.96 -14.51 -32.48
CA ALA A 505 -4.33 -14.70 -33.77
C ALA A 505 -3.09 -15.63 -33.66
N PRO A 506 -2.68 -16.33 -34.74
CA PRO A 506 -1.49 -17.17 -34.70
C PRO A 506 -0.26 -16.43 -34.17
N GLY A 507 0.42 -17.01 -33.18
CA GLY A 507 1.60 -16.43 -32.53
C GLY A 507 1.30 -15.45 -31.40
N VAL A 508 0.03 -15.13 -31.10
CA VAL A 508 -0.33 -14.33 -29.92
C VAL A 508 -0.47 -15.24 -28.71
N ALA A 509 0.32 -14.96 -27.66
CA ALA A 509 0.26 -15.69 -26.41
C ALA A 509 -1.07 -15.45 -25.66
N THR A 510 -1.61 -16.50 -25.04
CA THR A 510 -2.85 -16.48 -24.23
C THR A 510 -2.59 -16.52 -22.73
N HIS A 511 -1.34 -16.73 -22.33
CA HIS A 511 -0.88 -16.71 -20.94
C HIS A 511 0.49 -16.02 -20.87
N ASN A 512 1.04 -15.81 -19.67
CA ASN A 512 2.34 -15.15 -19.55
C ASN A 512 3.46 -16.10 -20.00
N SER A 513 4.26 -15.64 -20.96
CA SER A 513 5.36 -16.39 -21.57
C SER A 513 6.59 -15.53 -21.88
N GLU A 514 6.52 -14.23 -21.61
CA GLU A 514 7.55 -13.24 -21.96
C GLU A 514 7.80 -12.28 -20.76
N ARG A 515 9.01 -11.71 -20.70
CA ARG A 515 9.36 -10.65 -19.74
C ARG A 515 9.11 -9.27 -20.33
N GLN A 516 8.75 -8.30 -19.50
CA GLN A 516 8.66 -6.91 -19.93
C GLN A 516 10.05 -6.33 -20.20
N ASN A 517 10.17 -5.56 -21.29
CA ASN A 517 11.27 -4.61 -21.43
C ASN A 517 10.92 -3.32 -20.68
N HIS A 518 11.78 -2.89 -19.76
CA HIS A 518 11.61 -1.68 -18.93
C HIS A 518 12.43 -0.48 -19.42
N ASN A 519 13.22 -0.64 -20.49
CA ASN A 519 14.11 0.37 -21.08
C ASN A 519 15.15 0.95 -20.09
N LEU A 520 15.75 0.10 -19.24
CA LEU A 520 16.67 0.54 -18.19
C LEU A 520 18.15 0.60 -18.63
N GLU A 521 18.43 0.35 -19.91
CA GLU A 521 19.80 0.22 -20.42
C GLU A 521 20.49 1.59 -20.60
N LYS A 522 19.70 2.65 -20.78
CA LYS A 522 20.19 4.00 -21.13
C LYS A 522 19.87 5.05 -20.07
N VAL A 523 19.47 4.63 -18.88
CA VAL A 523 19.16 5.56 -17.78
C VAL A 523 20.44 6.19 -17.25
N LEU A 524 20.36 7.46 -16.83
CA LEU A 524 21.51 8.24 -16.38
C LEU A 524 22.25 7.57 -15.21
N ASP A 525 21.52 6.87 -14.34
CA ASP A 525 22.09 6.14 -13.21
C ASP A 525 23.12 5.09 -13.60
N ARG A 526 23.06 4.50 -14.81
CA ARG A 526 24.09 3.56 -15.26
C ARG A 526 25.46 4.24 -15.29
N THR A 527 25.51 5.47 -15.78
CA THR A 527 26.71 6.30 -15.79
C THR A 527 27.09 6.77 -14.39
N LEU A 528 26.12 7.13 -13.54
CA LEU A 528 26.40 7.47 -12.13
C LEU A 528 27.02 6.31 -11.36
N ILE A 529 26.49 5.09 -11.51
CA ILE A 529 27.00 3.88 -10.86
C ILE A 529 28.41 3.56 -11.34
N GLU A 530 28.69 3.70 -12.64
CA GLU A 530 30.03 3.51 -13.19
C GLU A 530 31.04 4.48 -12.54
N GLN A 531 30.69 5.77 -12.44
CA GLN A 531 31.55 6.77 -11.80
C GLN A 531 31.65 6.58 -10.28
N ALA A 532 30.59 6.10 -9.63
CA ALA A 532 30.52 5.85 -8.20
C ALA A 532 31.17 4.51 -7.77
N GLN A 533 31.75 3.72 -8.68
CA GLN A 533 32.39 2.45 -8.32
C GLN A 533 33.42 2.54 -7.19
N PRO A 534 34.29 3.56 -7.10
CA PRO A 534 35.20 3.70 -5.95
C PRO A 534 34.47 3.86 -4.60
N ALA A 535 33.36 4.60 -4.59
CA ALA A 535 32.49 4.75 -3.42
C ALA A 535 31.80 3.43 -3.06
N LEU A 536 31.19 2.78 -4.05
CA LEU A 536 30.48 1.52 -3.86
C LEU A 536 31.40 0.38 -3.45
N ALA A 537 32.65 0.32 -3.94
CA ALA A 537 33.57 -0.75 -3.64
C ALA A 537 34.35 -0.53 -2.34
N LYS A 538 34.83 0.71 -2.12
CA LYS A 538 35.84 1.04 -1.11
C LYS A 538 35.42 2.16 -0.15
N ARG A 539 34.20 2.69 -0.25
CA ARG A 539 33.70 3.85 0.53
C ARG A 539 34.58 5.10 0.35
N GLN A 540 35.13 5.28 -0.85
CA GLN A 540 35.92 6.46 -1.17
C GLN A 540 35.02 7.59 -1.66
N PRO A 541 35.25 8.84 -1.24
CA PRO A 541 34.50 9.99 -1.76
C PRO A 541 34.63 10.13 -3.28
N VAL A 542 33.51 10.32 -3.96
CA VAL A 542 33.41 10.54 -5.41
C VAL A 542 32.59 11.80 -5.66
N ARG A 543 33.06 12.60 -6.62
CA ARG A 543 32.35 13.79 -7.12
C ARG A 543 32.07 13.67 -8.60
N VAL A 544 30.84 13.99 -9.00
CA VAL A 544 30.36 13.89 -10.38
C VAL A 544 29.74 15.23 -10.79
N ASP A 545 30.02 15.71 -11.99
CA ASP A 545 29.32 16.85 -12.62
C ASP A 545 28.77 16.37 -13.97
N MET A 546 27.47 16.59 -14.22
CA MET A 546 26.86 16.20 -15.49
C MET A 546 25.63 17.04 -15.87
N PRO A 547 25.33 17.17 -17.17
CA PRO A 547 24.07 17.78 -17.60
C PRO A 547 22.88 16.88 -17.28
N ILE A 548 21.71 17.48 -17.08
CA ILE A 548 20.44 16.76 -16.90
C ILE A 548 19.33 17.38 -17.74
N ARG A 549 18.41 16.56 -18.23
CA ARG A 549 17.26 16.96 -19.04
C ARG A 549 15.97 16.35 -18.49
N ASN A 550 14.82 16.92 -18.87
CA ASN A 550 13.51 16.47 -18.37
C ASN A 550 13.16 15.01 -18.75
N ILE A 551 13.86 14.43 -19.72
CA ILE A 551 13.74 13.02 -20.10
C ILE A 551 14.49 12.07 -19.15
N ASP A 552 15.46 12.60 -18.39
CA ASP A 552 16.24 11.88 -17.38
C ASP A 552 15.41 11.81 -16.10
N ARG A 553 14.64 10.73 -15.99
CA ARG A 553 13.69 10.48 -14.90
C ARG A 553 14.30 9.52 -13.87
N THR A 554 13.87 9.69 -12.62
CA THR A 554 14.27 8.83 -11.50
C THR A 554 15.78 8.77 -11.24
N VAL A 555 16.47 9.87 -11.49
CA VAL A 555 17.92 9.94 -11.30
C VAL A 555 18.27 9.77 -9.82
N GLY A 556 19.19 8.86 -9.52
CA GLY A 556 19.68 8.51 -8.18
C GLY A 556 19.06 7.24 -7.58
N ALA A 557 17.91 6.78 -8.07
CA ALA A 557 17.21 5.64 -7.45
C ALA A 557 17.96 4.32 -7.64
N MET A 558 18.53 4.06 -8.82
CA MET A 558 19.26 2.82 -9.09
C MET A 558 20.60 2.82 -8.36
N LEU A 559 21.28 3.96 -8.32
CA LEU A 559 22.48 4.13 -7.49
C LEU A 559 22.17 3.86 -6.01
N SER A 560 21.06 4.39 -5.52
CA SER A 560 20.62 4.20 -4.13
C SER A 560 20.26 2.74 -3.85
N GLY A 561 19.65 2.04 -4.81
CA GLY A 561 19.43 0.60 -4.76
C GLY A 561 20.72 -0.18 -4.57
N GLU A 562 21.77 0.14 -5.32
CA GLU A 562 23.09 -0.49 -5.18
C GLU A 562 23.73 -0.22 -3.81
N VAL A 563 23.62 1.01 -3.30
CA VAL A 563 24.06 1.35 -1.94
C VAL A 563 23.30 0.53 -0.90
N ALA A 564 21.98 0.48 -0.99
CA ALA A 564 21.14 -0.22 -0.02
C ALA A 564 21.33 -1.75 -0.06
N LYS A 565 21.51 -2.35 -1.24
CA LYS A 565 21.84 -3.79 -1.40
C LYS A 565 23.13 -4.15 -0.65
N LYS A 566 24.11 -3.24 -0.65
CA LYS A 566 25.44 -3.51 -0.07
C LYS A 566 25.58 -3.10 1.39
N TYR A 567 24.93 -2.01 1.79
CA TYR A 567 25.16 -1.36 3.08
C TYR A 567 23.90 -1.23 3.94
N GLY A 568 22.75 -1.71 3.46
CA GLY A 568 21.47 -1.58 4.15
C GLY A 568 21.02 -0.12 4.23
N HIS A 569 20.09 0.16 5.16
CA HIS A 569 19.60 1.53 5.35
C HIS A 569 20.68 2.50 5.86
N ASP A 570 21.65 2.03 6.65
CA ASP A 570 22.76 2.85 7.16
C ASP A 570 23.58 3.50 6.03
N GLY A 571 23.60 2.87 4.84
CA GLY A 571 24.18 3.43 3.63
C GLY A 571 25.69 3.70 3.73
N LEU A 572 26.10 4.84 3.16
CA LEU A 572 27.48 5.33 3.17
C LEU A 572 27.62 6.50 4.14
N PRO A 573 28.86 6.82 4.59
CA PRO A 573 29.13 8.09 5.25
C PRO A 573 28.67 9.28 4.40
N GLU A 574 28.33 10.39 5.06
CA GLU A 574 27.84 11.59 4.40
C GLU A 574 28.79 12.09 3.28
N ASP A 575 28.21 12.59 2.18
CA ASP A 575 28.92 13.08 0.99
C ASP A 575 29.91 12.10 0.31
N THR A 576 29.85 10.81 0.63
CA THR A 576 30.68 9.80 -0.04
C THR A 576 30.41 9.79 -1.55
N ILE A 577 29.18 10.04 -1.98
CA ILE A 577 28.85 10.29 -3.39
C ILE A 577 28.18 11.65 -3.50
N SER A 578 28.86 12.60 -4.14
CA SER A 578 28.32 13.93 -4.40
C SER A 578 28.17 14.14 -5.92
N ALA A 579 26.99 14.55 -6.38
CA ALA A 579 26.75 14.81 -7.80
C ALA A 579 26.08 16.16 -8.03
N THR A 580 26.69 16.98 -8.89
CA THR A 580 26.13 18.26 -9.34
C THR A 580 25.55 18.09 -10.74
N PHE A 581 24.30 18.50 -10.91
CA PHE A 581 23.54 18.43 -12.14
C PHE A 581 23.23 19.84 -12.65
N ARG A 582 23.23 20.02 -13.98
CA ARG A 582 22.91 21.31 -14.62
C ARG A 582 21.83 21.12 -15.68
N GLY A 583 20.71 21.81 -15.52
CA GLY A 583 19.56 21.74 -16.45
C GLY A 583 18.23 21.48 -15.75
N THR A 584 17.30 20.84 -16.44
CA THR A 584 15.95 20.55 -15.92
C THR A 584 15.85 19.06 -15.62
N ALA A 585 15.64 18.65 -14.37
CA ALA A 585 15.49 17.24 -14.04
C ALA A 585 14.08 16.71 -14.37
N GLY A 586 13.97 15.48 -14.86
CA GLY A 586 12.69 14.81 -15.07
C GLY A 586 11.97 14.45 -13.78
N GLN A 587 10.83 13.76 -13.91
CA GLN A 587 10.07 13.26 -12.77
C GLN A 587 10.93 12.39 -11.83
N SER A 588 10.64 12.45 -10.54
CA SER A 588 11.26 11.61 -9.51
C SER A 588 12.78 11.83 -9.33
N PHE A 589 13.29 13.04 -9.54
CA PHE A 589 14.69 13.37 -9.25
C PHE A 589 15.03 13.11 -7.78
N GLY A 590 16.07 12.33 -7.50
CA GLY A 590 16.44 11.97 -6.13
C GLY A 590 15.45 11.05 -5.43
N ALA A 591 14.62 10.31 -6.17
CA ALA A 591 13.72 9.34 -5.56
C ALA A 591 14.49 8.23 -4.83
N PHE A 592 14.05 7.90 -3.62
CA PHE A 592 14.65 6.88 -2.75
C PHE A 592 16.14 7.10 -2.49
N LEU A 593 16.61 8.36 -2.51
CA LEU A 593 18.03 8.68 -2.34
C LEU A 593 18.54 8.18 -0.98
N ALA A 594 19.56 7.31 -1.00
CA ALA A 594 20.11 6.66 0.18
C ALA A 594 21.10 7.55 0.96
N HIS A 595 21.33 7.22 2.23
CA HIS A 595 22.37 7.83 3.06
C HIS A 595 23.75 7.81 2.39
N GLY A 596 24.45 8.94 2.49
CA GLY A 596 25.77 9.17 1.91
C GLY A 596 25.79 9.61 0.46
N ILE A 597 24.62 9.84 -0.15
CA ILE A 597 24.48 10.43 -1.48
C ILE A 597 23.92 11.86 -1.35
N SER A 598 24.58 12.81 -2.01
CA SER A 598 24.22 14.23 -2.03
C SER A 598 24.11 14.72 -3.46
N PHE A 599 22.91 15.16 -3.85
CA PHE A 599 22.66 15.72 -5.18
C PHE A 599 22.40 17.22 -5.10
N GLU A 600 23.07 17.94 -5.98
CA GLU A 600 22.89 19.37 -6.20
C GLU A 600 22.39 19.58 -7.63
N LEU A 601 21.30 20.32 -7.80
CA LEU A 601 20.73 20.66 -9.09
C LEU A 601 20.71 22.17 -9.29
N ILE A 602 21.50 22.61 -10.26
CA ILE A 602 21.55 23.99 -10.73
C ILE A 602 20.57 24.10 -11.90
N GLY A 603 19.36 24.56 -11.61
CA GLY A 603 18.23 24.51 -12.53
C GLY A 603 16.90 24.32 -11.81
N GLU A 604 16.06 23.43 -12.33
CA GLU A 604 14.70 23.15 -11.85
C GLU A 604 14.39 21.65 -11.97
N ALA A 605 13.45 21.14 -11.17
CA ALA A 605 13.03 19.74 -11.21
C ALA A 605 11.50 19.62 -11.36
N ASN A 606 11.05 18.54 -11.99
CA ASN A 606 9.62 18.27 -12.11
C ASN A 606 9.05 17.63 -10.80
N ASP A 607 7.86 17.04 -10.90
CA ASP A 607 7.14 16.39 -9.80
C ASP A 607 7.96 15.27 -9.15
N TYR A 608 7.57 14.94 -7.91
CA TYR A 608 8.11 13.81 -7.16
C TYR A 608 9.58 13.92 -6.78
N THR A 609 10.16 15.12 -6.84
CA THR A 609 11.52 15.37 -6.34
C THR A 609 11.63 14.87 -4.90
N GLY A 610 12.65 14.06 -4.61
CA GLY A 610 12.85 13.46 -3.29
C GLY A 610 11.77 12.46 -2.84
N LYS A 611 10.96 11.91 -3.76
CA LYS A 611 9.98 10.87 -3.45
C LYS A 611 10.61 9.71 -2.67
N GLY A 612 10.04 9.36 -1.52
CA GLY A 612 10.55 8.29 -0.67
C GLY A 612 12.00 8.49 -0.19
N LEU A 613 12.48 9.73 -0.07
CA LEU A 613 13.84 10.05 0.39
C LEU A 613 14.21 9.21 1.62
N SER A 614 15.35 8.53 1.53
CA SER A 614 15.79 7.50 2.48
C SER A 614 17.17 7.82 3.06
N GLY A 615 17.43 9.11 3.30
CA GLY A 615 18.62 9.59 3.99
C GLY A 615 19.58 10.44 3.17
N GLY A 616 19.40 10.53 1.85
CA GLY A 616 20.22 11.39 1.00
C GLY A 616 19.94 12.88 1.20
N ARG A 617 20.83 13.73 0.64
CA ARG A 617 20.65 15.19 0.61
C ARG A 617 20.31 15.67 -0.79
N LEU A 618 19.31 16.54 -0.91
CA LEU A 618 18.90 17.18 -2.16
C LEU A 618 18.99 18.69 -2.04
N VAL A 619 19.61 19.31 -3.03
CA VAL A 619 19.72 20.76 -3.15
C VAL A 619 19.26 21.16 -4.54
N VAL A 620 18.31 22.09 -4.65
CA VAL A 620 17.83 22.61 -5.94
C VAL A 620 17.75 24.12 -5.89
N TYR A 621 18.38 24.79 -6.85
CA TYR A 621 18.33 26.24 -6.97
C TYR A 621 18.52 26.72 -8.42
N PRO A 622 17.94 27.88 -8.80
CA PRO A 622 18.12 28.45 -10.14
C PRO A 622 19.58 28.80 -10.44
N PRO A 623 20.02 28.77 -11.72
CA PRO A 623 21.35 29.23 -12.12
C PRO A 623 21.59 30.69 -11.72
N ALA A 624 22.83 31.04 -11.36
CA ALA A 624 23.19 32.39 -10.91
C ALA A 624 23.00 33.49 -11.97
N ASP A 625 23.01 33.11 -13.25
CA ASP A 625 22.76 33.99 -14.40
C ASP A 625 21.27 34.04 -14.81
N SER A 626 20.40 33.39 -14.05
CA SER A 626 18.95 33.42 -14.27
C SER A 626 18.34 34.77 -13.88
N GLY A 627 17.39 35.26 -14.69
CA GLY A 627 16.55 36.41 -14.35
C GLY A 627 15.34 36.07 -13.47
N VAL A 628 15.23 34.82 -13.01
CA VAL A 628 14.13 34.32 -12.19
C VAL A 628 14.24 34.84 -10.76
N VAL A 629 13.14 35.39 -10.23
CA VAL A 629 12.98 35.65 -8.80
C VAL A 629 12.55 34.34 -8.15
N ALA A 630 13.47 33.71 -7.41
CA ALA A 630 13.31 32.34 -6.94
C ALA A 630 12.10 32.19 -6.01
N GLU A 631 11.96 33.11 -5.07
CA GLU A 631 10.90 33.17 -4.05
C GLU A 631 9.49 33.37 -4.64
N GLU A 632 9.38 33.73 -5.91
CA GLU A 632 8.10 33.92 -6.63
C GLU A 632 7.87 32.85 -7.73
N SER A 633 8.81 31.92 -7.92
CA SER A 633 8.84 31.02 -9.07
C SER A 633 8.89 29.56 -8.67
N ILE A 634 8.14 28.73 -9.40
CA ILE A 634 8.14 27.28 -9.19
C ILE A 634 9.48 26.71 -9.67
N VAL A 635 10.23 26.10 -8.77
CA VAL A 635 11.54 25.46 -9.05
C VAL A 635 11.45 23.94 -8.92
N ILE A 636 10.46 23.44 -8.19
CA ILE A 636 10.17 22.00 -8.06
C ILE A 636 8.66 21.75 -8.19
N GLY A 637 8.29 20.62 -8.80
CA GLY A 637 6.88 20.28 -9.10
C GLY A 637 6.04 19.89 -7.87
N ASN A 638 5.06 19.02 -8.10
CA ASN A 638 4.08 18.55 -7.12
C ASN A 638 4.55 17.30 -6.36
N THR A 639 3.90 17.00 -5.24
CA THR A 639 4.07 15.74 -4.48
C THR A 639 5.56 15.49 -4.13
N VAL A 640 6.29 16.57 -3.90
CA VAL A 640 7.70 16.56 -3.47
C VAL A 640 7.80 15.89 -2.10
N LEU A 641 8.84 15.09 -1.89
CA LEU A 641 9.09 14.34 -0.64
C LEU A 641 7.99 13.37 -0.24
N TYR A 642 7.21 12.87 -1.20
CA TYR A 642 6.13 11.94 -0.90
C TYR A 642 6.63 10.68 -0.18
N GLY A 643 6.20 10.52 1.07
CA GLY A 643 6.58 9.36 1.89
C GLY A 643 8.06 9.34 2.28
N ALA A 644 8.77 10.47 2.22
CA ALA A 644 10.15 10.57 2.67
C ALA A 644 10.29 10.16 4.15
N ILE A 645 11.33 9.41 4.49
CA ILE A 645 11.54 8.85 5.84
C ILE A 645 12.74 9.44 6.57
N ALA A 646 13.71 9.97 5.84
CA ALA A 646 14.95 10.58 6.36
C ALA A 646 15.64 11.36 5.22
N GLY A 647 16.57 12.24 5.59
CA GLY A 647 17.36 13.05 4.66
C GLY A 647 17.07 14.54 4.79
N GLU A 648 17.89 15.35 4.12
CA GLU A 648 17.80 16.82 4.16
C GLU A 648 17.57 17.39 2.75
N CYS A 649 16.73 18.41 2.65
CA CYS A 649 16.38 19.04 1.38
C CYS A 649 16.40 20.57 1.48
N TYR A 650 17.06 21.22 0.54
CA TYR A 650 17.19 22.68 0.48
C TYR A 650 16.79 23.16 -0.92
N PHE A 651 15.67 23.87 -0.99
CA PHE A 651 15.03 24.23 -2.25
C PHE A 651 14.84 25.74 -2.32
N ARG A 652 15.64 26.41 -3.14
CA ARG A 652 15.54 27.86 -3.35
C ARG A 652 14.49 28.15 -4.42
N GLY A 653 13.26 28.27 -3.96
CA GLY A 653 12.11 28.69 -4.75
C GLY A 653 10.80 28.10 -4.26
N VAL A 654 9.78 28.12 -5.10
CA VAL A 654 8.42 27.63 -4.79
C VAL A 654 8.23 26.19 -5.25
N ALA A 655 7.56 25.39 -4.42
CA ALA A 655 7.09 24.06 -4.78
C ALA A 655 5.63 24.08 -5.27
N GLY A 656 5.26 23.10 -6.09
CA GLY A 656 3.86 22.87 -6.47
C GLY A 656 2.97 22.40 -5.30
N GLU A 657 1.87 21.74 -5.64
CA GLU A 657 0.91 21.21 -4.68
C GLU A 657 1.48 20.00 -3.91
N ARG A 658 0.94 19.76 -2.71
CA ARG A 658 1.24 18.56 -1.89
C ARG A 658 2.70 18.40 -1.52
N PHE A 659 3.40 19.51 -1.33
CA PHE A 659 4.76 19.48 -0.81
C PHE A 659 4.82 18.75 0.54
N ALA A 660 5.78 17.82 0.69
CA ALA A 660 5.98 17.01 1.88
C ALA A 660 4.76 16.15 2.29
N VAL A 661 3.91 15.78 1.32
CA VAL A 661 2.80 14.87 1.58
C VAL A 661 3.32 13.54 2.15
N ARG A 662 2.74 13.06 3.25
CA ARG A 662 3.19 11.84 3.94
C ARG A 662 4.67 11.86 4.37
N ASN A 663 5.33 13.02 4.50
CA ASN A 663 6.67 13.08 5.07
C ASN A 663 6.67 12.46 6.48
N SER A 664 7.63 11.59 6.72
CA SER A 664 7.72 10.72 7.90
C SER A 664 9.04 10.90 8.66
N GLY A 665 9.92 11.78 8.19
CA GLY A 665 11.19 12.03 8.88
C GLY A 665 12.22 12.89 8.13
N ALA A 666 11.96 13.29 6.89
CA ALA A 666 12.87 14.19 6.18
C ALA A 666 12.76 15.64 6.68
N VAL A 667 13.88 16.35 6.59
CA VAL A 667 14.00 17.78 6.87
C VAL A 667 14.01 18.54 5.55
N ALA A 668 13.22 19.59 5.43
CA ALA A 668 13.17 20.40 4.22
C ALA A 668 13.04 21.89 4.50
N VAL A 669 13.77 22.70 3.74
CA VAL A 669 13.62 24.17 3.68
C VAL A 669 13.23 24.57 2.26
N ILE A 670 12.17 25.36 2.14
CA ILE A 670 11.56 25.80 0.87
C ILE A 670 11.12 27.27 0.99
N GLU A 671 11.01 28.00 -0.12
CA GLU A 671 10.67 29.43 -0.13
C GLU A 671 9.20 29.73 -0.47
N GLY A 672 8.41 28.69 -0.77
CA GLY A 672 6.96 28.76 -0.90
C GLY A 672 6.37 27.42 -1.30
N VAL A 673 5.09 27.21 -1.05
CA VAL A 673 4.40 25.94 -1.39
C VAL A 673 2.99 26.20 -1.91
N GLY A 674 2.53 25.34 -2.83
CA GLY A 674 1.14 25.31 -3.29
C GLY A 674 0.15 24.76 -2.26
N ASP A 675 -1.04 24.39 -2.73
CA ASP A 675 -2.11 23.83 -1.88
C ASP A 675 -1.66 22.50 -1.25
N HIS A 676 -2.21 22.20 -0.08
CA HIS A 676 -2.03 20.93 0.64
C HIS A 676 -0.59 20.62 1.09
N GLY A 677 0.22 21.65 1.40
CA GLY A 677 1.53 21.46 2.04
C GLY A 677 1.42 20.67 3.35
N CYS A 678 2.37 19.77 3.60
CA CYS A 678 2.46 18.92 4.79
C CYS A 678 1.23 18.00 5.02
N GLU A 679 0.44 17.72 3.98
CA GLU A 679 -0.71 16.82 4.10
C GLU A 679 -0.28 15.42 4.55
N TYR A 680 -0.97 14.85 5.55
CA TYR A 680 -0.65 13.53 6.13
C TYR A 680 0.78 13.36 6.65
N MET A 681 1.54 14.43 6.92
CA MET A 681 2.88 14.32 7.51
C MET A 681 2.82 13.65 8.89
N THR A 682 3.72 12.71 9.15
CA THR A 682 3.82 11.90 10.39
C THR A 682 5.15 12.06 11.12
N GLY A 683 6.09 12.81 10.54
CA GLY A 683 7.41 13.05 11.11
C GLY A 683 8.24 13.96 10.22
N GLY A 684 9.40 14.40 10.73
CA GLY A 684 10.29 15.33 10.04
C GLY A 684 10.04 16.80 10.39
N VAL A 685 10.79 17.69 9.72
CA VAL A 685 10.71 19.14 9.92
C VAL A 685 10.61 19.83 8.58
N VAL A 686 9.63 20.71 8.42
CA VAL A 686 9.47 21.53 7.20
C VAL A 686 9.56 23.01 7.57
N VAL A 687 10.39 23.77 6.85
CA VAL A 687 10.49 25.22 6.99
C VAL A 687 10.06 25.85 5.67
N CYS A 688 9.04 26.72 5.71
CA CYS A 688 8.55 27.49 4.58
C CYS A 688 8.85 28.97 4.78
N LEU A 689 9.74 29.54 3.97
CA LEU A 689 10.23 30.93 4.04
C LEU A 689 9.39 31.93 3.23
N GLY A 690 8.18 31.53 2.84
CA GLY A 690 7.26 32.35 2.06
C GLY A 690 5.85 31.77 2.01
N HIS A 691 5.10 32.16 0.97
CA HIS A 691 3.66 31.92 0.87
C HIS A 691 3.29 30.42 0.84
N THR A 692 2.15 30.08 1.45
CA THR A 692 1.57 28.73 1.47
C THR A 692 0.21 28.69 0.79
N GLY A 693 -0.13 27.58 0.14
CA GLY A 693 -1.48 27.34 -0.38
C GLY A 693 -2.49 26.92 0.70
N ARG A 694 -3.73 26.64 0.26
CA ARG A 694 -4.86 26.27 1.11
C ARG A 694 -4.70 24.85 1.68
N ASN A 695 -5.45 24.59 2.76
CA ASN A 695 -5.56 23.27 3.39
C ASN A 695 -4.20 22.70 3.84
N PHE A 696 -3.27 23.57 4.23
CA PHE A 696 -1.98 23.19 4.78
C PHE A 696 -2.17 22.33 6.04
N ALA A 697 -1.29 21.34 6.26
CA ALA A 697 -1.28 20.41 7.38
C ALA A 697 -2.54 19.53 7.52
N ALA A 698 -3.36 19.39 6.49
CA ALA A 698 -4.52 18.51 6.53
C ALA A 698 -4.11 17.04 6.81
N GLY A 699 -4.66 16.46 7.88
CA GLY A 699 -4.32 15.10 8.30
C GLY A 699 -2.89 14.93 8.83
N MET A 700 -2.14 16.01 9.05
CA MET A 700 -0.83 15.98 9.68
C MET A 700 -0.96 15.46 11.12
N SER A 701 -0.27 14.37 11.42
CA SER A 701 -0.38 13.66 12.70
C SER A 701 0.96 13.48 13.41
N GLY A 702 2.06 13.98 12.83
CA GLY A 702 3.37 14.05 13.47
C GLY A 702 4.38 14.89 12.68
N GLY A 703 5.47 15.29 13.36
CA GLY A 703 6.46 16.24 12.84
C GLY A 703 6.12 17.70 13.15
N ILE A 704 6.96 18.62 12.69
CA ILE A 704 6.79 20.08 12.88
C ILE A 704 6.89 20.78 11.53
N ALA A 705 6.08 21.82 11.33
CA ALA A 705 6.31 22.80 10.27
C ALA A 705 6.48 24.21 10.84
N TYR A 706 7.39 24.99 10.28
CA TYR A 706 7.56 26.42 10.55
C TYR A 706 7.21 27.19 9.28
N VAL A 707 6.30 28.15 9.41
CA VAL A 707 5.82 28.96 8.28
C VAL A 707 6.05 30.42 8.59
N LEU A 708 6.73 31.12 7.68
CA LEU A 708 6.84 32.58 7.75
C LEU A 708 5.52 33.22 7.31
N ASP A 709 4.81 33.86 8.26
CA ASP A 709 3.50 34.49 8.06
C ASP A 709 3.59 36.01 8.14
N GLU A 710 4.19 36.63 7.12
CA GLU A 710 4.35 38.10 7.04
C GLU A 710 3.02 38.85 6.97
N GLU A 711 1.97 38.23 6.41
CA GLU A 711 0.65 38.85 6.23
C GLU A 711 -0.28 38.64 7.43
N GLY A 712 0.08 37.73 8.35
CA GLY A 712 -0.75 37.37 9.52
C GLY A 712 -2.06 36.67 9.15
N ASP A 713 -2.09 35.96 8.02
CA ASP A 713 -3.30 35.34 7.47
C ASP A 713 -3.19 33.81 7.29
N PHE A 714 -2.06 33.22 7.66
CA PHE A 714 -1.78 31.79 7.48
C PHE A 714 -2.84 30.89 8.12
N GLU A 715 -3.43 31.29 9.25
CA GLU A 715 -4.51 30.53 9.91
C GLU A 715 -5.68 30.22 8.97
N ARG A 716 -6.00 31.11 8.03
CA ARG A 716 -7.09 30.91 7.05
C ARG A 716 -6.79 29.83 6.02
N ARG A 717 -5.50 29.55 5.80
CA ARG A 717 -4.99 28.56 4.85
C ARG A 717 -4.64 27.24 5.53
N CYS A 718 -4.50 27.21 6.85
CA CYS A 718 -4.18 26.01 7.61
C CYS A 718 -5.44 25.21 8.02
N ASN A 719 -5.34 23.88 7.96
CA ASN A 719 -6.39 22.98 8.42
C ASN A 719 -6.20 22.60 9.90
N LEU A 720 -6.95 23.26 10.77
CA LEU A 720 -6.86 23.11 12.24
C LEU A 720 -7.56 21.85 12.79
N ALA A 721 -7.93 20.87 11.95
CA ALA A 721 -8.66 19.69 12.43
C ALA A 721 -7.83 18.77 13.34
N MET A 722 -6.50 18.78 13.19
CA MET A 722 -5.56 17.90 13.91
C MET A 722 -4.31 18.62 14.43
N VAL A 723 -4.15 19.90 14.13
CA VAL A 723 -2.96 20.70 14.48
C VAL A 723 -3.36 21.98 15.19
N GLU A 724 -2.42 22.51 15.98
CA GLU A 724 -2.48 23.82 16.61
C GLU A 724 -1.36 24.71 16.06
N LEU A 725 -1.60 26.03 16.09
CA LEU A 725 -0.65 27.04 15.68
C LEU A 725 -0.07 27.71 16.92
N GLU A 726 1.26 27.75 17.03
CA GLU A 726 1.97 28.33 18.17
C GLU A 726 2.95 29.41 17.71
N PRO A 727 3.08 30.54 18.42
CA PRO A 727 4.16 31.49 18.16
C PRO A 727 5.50 30.88 18.61
N ILE A 728 6.58 31.22 17.90
CA ILE A 728 7.92 30.84 18.34
C ILE A 728 8.35 31.78 19.46
N LYS A 729 8.62 31.23 20.65
CA LYS A 729 9.13 32.01 21.77
C LYS A 729 10.60 32.33 21.54
N ALA A 730 11.00 33.58 21.80
CA ALA A 730 12.40 33.90 22.01
C ALA A 730 12.84 33.17 23.29
N GLU A 731 13.79 32.25 23.17
CA GLU A 731 14.41 31.61 24.32
C GLU A 731 15.55 32.52 24.78
N ASP A 732 15.42 33.13 25.96
CA ASP A 732 16.38 34.13 26.49
C ASP A 732 17.84 33.62 26.58
N ASP A 733 18.06 32.30 26.50
CA ASP A 733 19.37 31.62 26.62
C ASP A 733 20.03 31.22 25.27
N SER A 734 19.34 31.33 24.13
CA SER A 734 19.80 30.73 22.86
C SER A 734 20.89 31.54 22.15
N LEU A 735 20.87 32.87 22.29
CA LEU A 735 21.83 33.78 21.63
C LEU A 735 23.24 33.75 22.26
N GLU A 736 23.35 33.52 23.57
CA GLU A 736 24.66 33.42 24.25
C GLU A 736 25.40 32.10 23.94
N ARG A 737 24.67 31.00 23.71
CA ARG A 737 25.28 29.70 23.35
C ARG A 737 25.78 29.67 21.90
N LEU A 738 25.05 30.27 20.97
CA LEU A 738 25.44 30.38 19.56
C LEU A 738 26.66 31.31 19.36
N ALA A 739 26.80 32.36 20.17
CA ALA A 739 27.92 33.30 20.10
C ALA A 739 29.27 32.73 20.61
N HIS A 740 29.26 31.66 21.42
CA HIS A 740 30.46 31.10 22.06
C HIS A 740 30.99 29.79 21.46
N GLN A 741 30.32 29.21 20.46
CA GLN A 741 30.75 27.96 19.79
C GLN A 741 31.08 28.17 18.30
N GLY A 742 32.00 29.07 18.01
CA GLY A 742 32.60 29.15 16.68
C GLY A 742 33.57 27.99 16.44
N GLY A 743 33.10 26.86 15.89
CA GLY A 743 34.02 25.84 15.37
C GLY A 743 33.49 24.45 15.00
N ASP A 744 32.53 23.86 15.72
CA ASP A 744 32.20 22.42 15.60
C ASP A 744 30.69 22.14 15.37
N LEU A 745 30.09 22.82 14.39
CA LEU A 745 28.63 22.82 14.14
C LEU A 745 28.10 21.73 13.17
N GLU A 746 28.97 20.97 12.50
CA GLU A 746 28.50 20.17 11.35
C GLU A 746 27.71 18.89 11.72
N ALA A 747 27.80 18.37 12.97
CA ALA A 747 27.10 17.13 13.33
C ALA A 747 26.50 17.06 14.74
N HIS A 748 27.07 17.71 15.76
CA HIS A 748 26.64 17.47 17.16
C HIS A 748 25.48 18.36 17.63
N GLY A 749 25.45 19.65 17.26
CA GLY A 749 24.39 20.58 17.70
C GLY A 749 23.01 20.28 17.09
N LEU A 750 22.94 19.97 15.79
CA LEU A 750 21.68 19.68 15.10
C LEU A 750 21.01 18.39 15.63
N VAL A 751 21.82 17.40 16.03
CA VAL A 751 21.32 16.15 16.62
C VAL A 751 20.62 16.40 17.95
N ASP A 752 21.12 17.33 18.77
CA ASP A 752 20.51 17.64 20.07
C ASP A 752 19.23 18.46 19.93
N VAL A 753 19.17 19.44 19.01
CA VAL A 753 17.91 20.18 18.75
C VAL A 753 16.89 19.35 17.98
N MET A 754 17.26 18.33 17.20
CA MET A 754 16.29 17.46 16.52
C MET A 754 15.75 16.33 17.42
N ARG A 755 16.33 16.12 18.60
CA ARG A 755 15.87 15.11 19.59
C ARG A 755 14.63 15.56 20.35
N ASP A 756 14.59 16.81 20.80
CA ASP A 756 13.45 17.36 21.54
C ASP A 756 12.61 18.27 20.63
N MET A 757 11.53 17.71 20.07
CA MET A 757 10.59 18.39 19.18
C MET A 757 9.63 19.35 19.93
N THR A 758 9.74 19.48 21.26
CA THR A 758 8.92 20.37 22.07
C THR A 758 9.62 21.67 22.47
N ARG A 759 10.95 21.73 22.38
CA ARG A 759 11.80 22.87 22.74
C ARG A 759 12.74 23.28 21.59
N PHE A 760 13.52 24.34 21.80
CA PHE A 760 14.60 24.78 20.90
C PHE A 760 14.11 25.15 19.49
N ASP A 761 12.88 25.64 19.38
CA ASP A 761 12.27 25.96 18.08
C ASP A 761 13.05 27.06 17.33
N ALA A 762 13.46 28.12 18.04
CA ALA A 762 14.21 29.23 17.47
C ALA A 762 15.60 28.80 16.99
N GLU A 763 16.33 28.01 17.79
CA GLU A 763 17.66 27.51 17.44
C GLU A 763 17.59 26.55 16.25
N ARG A 764 16.63 25.61 16.25
CA ARG A 764 16.40 24.69 15.14
C ARG A 764 16.09 25.45 13.85
N LEU A 765 15.19 26.42 13.91
CA LEU A 765 14.82 27.24 12.75
C LEU A 765 16.04 28.01 12.21
N HIS A 766 16.82 28.64 13.08
CA HIS A 766 18.03 29.38 12.69
C HIS A 766 19.03 28.48 11.95
N GLN A 767 19.38 27.32 12.53
CA GLN A 767 20.33 26.37 11.93
C GLN A 767 19.85 25.85 10.57
N LEU A 768 18.55 25.57 10.43
CA LEU A 768 17.98 25.11 9.16
C LEU A 768 18.04 26.18 8.06
N ILE A 769 17.78 27.44 8.40
CA ILE A 769 17.87 28.56 7.46
C ILE A 769 19.34 28.83 7.11
N GLU A 770 20.26 28.72 8.06
CA GLU A 770 21.70 28.84 7.82
C GLU A 770 22.20 27.77 6.84
N LYS A 771 21.81 26.50 7.04
CA LYS A 771 22.09 25.43 6.07
C LYS A 771 21.46 25.71 4.71
N HIS A 772 20.21 26.20 4.66
CA HIS A 772 19.57 26.58 3.41
C HIS A 772 20.36 27.63 2.65
N VAL A 773 20.84 28.68 3.34
CA VAL A 773 21.71 29.70 2.76
C VAL A 773 23.03 29.11 2.29
N HIS A 774 23.66 28.26 3.11
CA HIS A 774 24.92 27.60 2.78
C HIS A 774 24.82 26.78 1.48
N TYR A 775 23.75 26.00 1.32
CA TYR A 775 23.59 25.12 0.16
C TYR A 775 23.01 25.79 -1.08
N THR A 776 22.25 26.88 -0.95
CA THR A 776 21.49 27.45 -2.08
C THR A 776 21.82 28.89 -2.43
N ASP A 777 22.67 29.55 -1.62
CA ASP A 777 22.93 30.98 -1.71
C ASP A 777 21.64 31.83 -1.66
N SER A 778 20.64 31.38 -0.87
CA SER A 778 19.33 32.04 -0.79
C SER A 778 19.45 33.47 -0.27
N ALA A 779 19.03 34.44 -1.10
CA ALA A 779 18.91 35.84 -0.69
C ALA A 779 17.83 36.02 0.39
N ARG A 780 16.72 35.31 0.27
CA ARG A 780 15.62 35.33 1.24
C ARG A 780 16.07 34.79 2.61
N GLY A 781 16.77 33.66 2.62
CA GLY A 781 17.34 33.10 3.85
C GLY A 781 18.33 34.06 4.52
N ARG A 782 19.24 34.69 3.75
CA ARG A 782 20.17 35.71 4.28
C ARG A 782 19.44 36.89 4.90
N LEU A 783 18.43 37.42 4.21
CA LEU A 783 17.63 38.54 4.71
C LEU A 783 17.00 38.22 6.08
N ILE A 784 16.47 37.00 6.23
CA ILE A 784 15.85 36.55 7.47
C ILE A 784 16.90 36.43 8.59
N LEU A 785 18.06 35.82 8.32
CA LEU A 785 19.13 35.67 9.31
C LEU A 785 19.71 37.03 9.75
N GLU A 786 19.92 37.95 8.82
CA GLU A 786 20.44 39.30 9.11
C GLU A 786 19.47 40.15 9.94
N ASN A 787 18.17 39.85 9.87
CA ASN A 787 17.10 40.60 10.54
C ASN A 787 16.31 39.70 11.51
N TRP A 788 16.98 38.72 12.13
CA TRP A 788 16.37 37.63 12.89
C TRP A 788 15.34 38.08 13.93
N ASP A 789 15.68 39.07 14.76
CA ASP A 789 14.80 39.56 15.82
C ASP A 789 13.47 40.12 15.30
N SER A 790 13.46 40.61 14.05
CA SER A 790 12.25 41.13 13.40
C SER A 790 11.43 40.03 12.71
N TYR A 791 12.08 38.98 12.21
CA TYR A 791 11.42 37.87 11.49
C TYR A 791 10.95 36.75 12.41
N LEU A 792 11.67 36.45 13.49
CA LEU A 792 11.34 35.36 14.42
C LEU A 792 9.88 35.44 14.93
N PRO A 793 9.36 36.62 15.34
CA PRO A 793 7.96 36.73 15.79
C PRO A 793 6.91 36.51 14.69
N GLN A 794 7.32 36.53 13.42
CA GLN A 794 6.44 36.32 12.25
C GLN A 794 6.36 34.85 11.84
N PHE A 795 7.20 33.98 12.43
CA PHE A 795 7.09 32.55 12.20
C PHE A 795 5.99 31.92 13.08
N VAL A 796 5.22 31.04 12.44
CA VAL A 796 4.21 30.21 13.10
C VAL A 796 4.67 28.76 13.10
N LYS A 797 4.67 28.14 14.27
CA LYS A 797 4.86 26.70 14.45
C LYS A 797 3.54 25.98 14.27
N VAL A 798 3.53 24.94 13.43
CA VAL A 798 2.41 24.02 13.24
C VAL A 798 2.71 22.72 13.99
N MET A 799 1.92 22.41 15.01
CA MET A 799 2.13 21.27 15.90
C MET A 799 0.90 20.35 15.95
N PRO A 800 1.03 19.05 15.60
CA PRO A 800 -0.10 18.12 15.71
C PRO A 800 -0.42 17.76 17.17
N VAL A 801 -1.70 17.78 17.51
CA VAL A 801 -2.18 17.61 18.91
C VAL A 801 -1.86 16.22 19.46
N ASP A 802 -2.12 15.18 18.68
CA ASP A 802 -1.86 13.79 19.09
C ASP A 802 -0.35 13.49 19.15
N TYR A 803 0.44 14.13 18.29
CA TYR A 803 1.90 14.03 18.32
C TYR A 803 2.49 14.65 19.58
N TYR A 804 2.06 15.87 19.92
CA TYR A 804 2.48 16.55 21.14
C TYR A 804 2.14 15.73 22.39
N ARG A 805 0.94 15.15 22.43
CA ARG A 805 0.53 14.26 23.52
C ARG A 805 1.44 13.04 23.61
N ALA A 806 1.69 12.37 22.48
CA ALA A 806 2.54 11.19 22.45
C ALA A 806 3.99 11.51 22.89
N LEU A 807 4.57 12.63 22.47
CA LEU A 807 5.90 13.06 22.92
C LEU A 807 5.96 13.26 24.44
N ARG A 808 4.97 13.96 25.02
CA ARG A 808 4.88 14.13 26.48
C ARG A 808 4.72 12.81 27.22
N GLU A 809 3.89 11.90 26.71
CA GLU A 809 3.72 10.57 27.31
C GLU A 809 5.03 9.77 27.28
N MET A 810 5.81 9.88 26.20
CA MET A 810 7.14 9.26 26.11
C MET A 810 8.15 9.86 27.08
N GLU A 811 8.21 11.19 27.19
CA GLU A 811 9.07 11.88 28.16
C GLU A 811 8.77 11.43 29.59
N LEU A 812 7.48 11.33 29.95
CA LEU A 812 7.04 10.87 31.27
C LEU A 812 7.32 9.37 31.52
N ALA A 813 7.41 8.57 30.46
CA ALA A 813 7.66 7.13 30.52
C ALA A 813 9.16 6.77 30.52
N GLN A 814 10.05 7.71 30.20
CA GLN A 814 11.49 7.49 30.35
C GLN A 814 11.85 7.44 31.84
N PRO A 815 12.56 6.39 32.32
CA PRO A 815 13.13 6.44 33.66
C PRO A 815 14.11 7.62 33.71
N ALA A 816 14.02 8.46 34.75
CA ALA A 816 14.94 9.56 34.95
C ALA A 816 16.38 9.06 34.79
N ASP A 817 17.13 9.70 33.89
CA ASP A 817 18.56 9.42 33.71
C ASP A 817 19.25 9.55 35.08
N PRO A 818 20.17 8.66 35.48
CA PRO A 818 20.94 8.87 36.68
C PRO A 818 21.64 10.23 36.53
N ALA A 819 21.38 11.14 37.47
CA ALA A 819 21.92 12.49 37.45
C ALA A 819 23.42 12.49 37.07
N ASP A 820 23.79 13.47 36.24
CA ASP A 820 25.16 13.78 35.85
C ASP A 820 26.08 13.71 37.08
N PRO A 821 27.22 12.99 37.04
CA PRO A 821 28.19 12.95 38.13
C PRO A 821 28.68 14.34 38.61
N ALA A 822 28.43 15.40 37.83
CA ALA A 822 28.68 16.78 38.22
C ALA A 822 27.82 17.28 39.41
N ASP A 823 26.62 16.72 39.64
CA ASP A 823 25.72 17.16 40.73
C ASP A 823 26.01 16.50 42.09
N LEU A 824 26.96 15.57 42.16
CA LEU A 824 27.35 14.87 43.41
C LEU A 824 28.52 15.51 44.17
N VAL A 825 29.00 16.69 43.77
CA VAL A 825 30.14 17.37 44.45
C VAL A 825 29.70 18.58 45.31
N ALA A 826 28.41 18.92 45.34
CA ALA A 826 27.91 20.06 46.12
C ALA A 826 27.52 19.76 47.59
N GLU A 827 27.58 18.50 48.05
CA GLU A 827 27.28 18.12 49.45
C GLU A 827 28.50 17.62 50.25
N SER A 828 29.71 18.03 49.86
CA SER A 828 30.89 17.88 50.72
C SER A 828 31.77 19.13 50.70
N ARG A 829 31.32 20.20 51.37
CA ARG A 829 32.19 21.22 51.96
C ARG A 829 31.48 22.01 53.06
#